data_AF-A0A7C2CY69-F1
#
_entry.id   AF-A0A7C2CY69-F1
#
_cell.length_a   1.000
_cell.length_b   1.000
_cell.length_c   1.000
_cell.angle_alpha   90.00
_cell.angle_beta   90.00
_cell.angle_gamma   90.00
#
_symmetry.space_group_name_H-M   'P 1'
#
loop_
_entity.id
_entity.type
_entity.pdbx_description
1 polymer ?
#
loop_
_entity_poly.entity_id
_entity_poly.type
_entity_poly.pdbx_seq_one_letter_code
_entity_poly.pdbx_strand_id
1 'polypeptide(L)'
;MRFLPPALADAQRSLSAVPYLEVTLSQRRAGVARAAFQRLYSGGEPAGPHAAALAGDGSLLRARIAGGQLYYQRVPSPGPGAPFASWTPLTSAQQSVALAALGSQVLLAYVAADGSVAVRESQDYGASFGAAVAVLPSAAGARHLALALKGGEALLAYASPSQVAVVRRTGGSWGSLSAWPHSLGSISGLACHYGGDYDLLVTGEEASGRAGVWTVVFGDGYRQASGTWSPLREVQRADAGSGVSFAAPCLSAPDLYRLAFVESYSGSQPYARLQLSHLAPDIDFADNWWREPLPSDITGSYGVAMASAPGVLWLSSTDGVWRADLSAAVLDVSGSVLALEMEEVPWGGRLRLQLVDDAALSGPNGPLQPGAEVAVSLGYLTADGPLASPAPRHWLTAVEVRSEGGRRMATLEAVSAWGLLGAWRARRQFAWAAGERNVFAILSFLWARAGIPFTTVSYSQAAVDLRPAFTVQPGQSGLEAVRRLLAMVPDVVLLSQNYALLKHPLDTETPVYTYGNDHPVLAAVARRSPPVANRVQVYGQGAFAEAFLWEDVDRSGERLLQVHDLNVASAAQAADRALWEARRLRLSLVSEEVTVPTNCAQELYDVVTVTEPSLGLTAARRRVLSIRTSYDARRGLYRQRLGLGAP
;
A
#
# COMPACT_ATOMS: atom_id res chain seq x y z
N MET A 1 -5.40 14.94 -17.85
CA MET A 1 -4.22 15.81 -17.98
C MET A 1 -4.04 16.53 -16.67
N ARG A 2 -2.80 16.56 -16.17
CA ARG A 2 -2.45 17.23 -14.92
C ARG A 2 -2.60 18.75 -15.03
N PHE A 3 -2.89 19.38 -13.90
CA PHE A 3 -2.83 20.84 -13.81
C PHE A 3 -1.36 21.31 -13.83
N LEU A 4 -1.06 22.37 -14.59
CA LEU A 4 0.24 23.04 -14.60
C LEU A 4 0.08 24.50 -14.16
N PRO A 5 1.07 25.05 -13.42
CA PRO A 5 1.20 26.48 -13.27
C PRO A 5 1.32 27.17 -14.65
N PRO A 6 0.76 28.38 -14.84
CA PRO A 6 0.76 29.07 -16.14
C PRO A 6 2.16 29.20 -16.77
N ALA A 7 3.17 29.60 -15.99
CA ALA A 7 4.55 29.76 -16.47
C ALA A 7 5.14 28.46 -17.03
N LEU A 8 4.82 27.30 -16.43
CA LEU A 8 5.26 26.00 -16.94
C LEU A 8 4.46 25.57 -18.19
N ALA A 9 3.16 25.88 -18.22
CA ALA A 9 2.30 25.62 -19.38
C ALA A 9 2.74 26.41 -20.62
N ASP A 10 3.26 27.62 -20.44
CA ASP A 10 3.82 28.45 -21.50
C ASP A 10 5.23 27.98 -21.88
N ALA A 11 6.08 27.68 -20.90
CA ALA A 11 7.45 27.22 -21.14
C ALA A 11 7.50 25.95 -22.00
N GLN A 12 6.64 24.95 -21.73
CA GLN A 12 6.62 23.70 -22.53
C GLN A 12 6.20 23.90 -24.00
N ARG A 13 5.64 25.06 -24.35
CA ARG A 13 5.28 25.42 -25.74
C ARG A 13 6.36 26.27 -26.42
N SER A 14 7.32 26.78 -25.66
CA SER A 14 8.36 27.65 -26.20
C SER A 14 9.40 26.89 -27.01
N LEU A 15 9.82 27.47 -28.14
CA LEU A 15 10.92 26.95 -28.96
C LEU A 15 12.30 27.10 -28.30
N SER A 16 12.42 28.00 -27.32
CA SER A 16 13.66 28.26 -26.57
C SER A 16 13.61 27.70 -25.14
N ALA A 17 12.73 26.72 -24.89
CA ALA A 17 12.56 26.13 -23.57
C ALA A 17 13.81 25.38 -23.12
N VAL A 18 14.22 25.57 -21.87
CA VAL A 18 15.35 24.86 -21.27
C VAL A 18 14.80 23.75 -20.38
N PRO A 19 15.11 22.47 -20.65
CA PRO A 19 14.65 21.35 -19.84
C PRO A 19 15.02 21.50 -18.35
N TYR A 20 14.13 21.07 -17.47
CA TYR A 20 14.39 20.91 -16.06
C TYR A 20 13.81 19.56 -15.61
N LEU A 21 14.64 18.73 -14.99
CA LEU A 21 14.22 17.47 -14.39
C LEU A 21 14.48 17.52 -12.90
N GLU A 22 13.47 17.15 -12.13
CA GLU A 22 13.64 16.83 -10.72
C GLU A 22 13.62 15.31 -10.59
N VAL A 23 14.68 14.72 -10.06
CA VAL A 23 14.77 13.28 -9.83
C VAL A 23 15.25 13.03 -8.42
N THR A 24 14.40 12.37 -7.63
CA THR A 24 14.72 11.99 -6.26
C THR A 24 14.57 10.49 -6.04
N LEU A 25 15.41 9.96 -5.15
CA LEU A 25 15.43 8.56 -4.73
C LEU A 25 15.13 8.51 -3.24
N SER A 26 14.28 7.58 -2.80
CA SER A 26 13.98 7.42 -1.38
C SER A 26 13.76 5.96 -0.97
N GLN A 27 13.99 5.66 0.30
CA GLN A 27 13.67 4.35 0.89
C GLN A 27 12.18 4.19 1.18
N ARG A 28 11.35 4.53 0.19
CA ARG A 28 9.90 4.34 0.23
C ARG A 28 9.49 3.23 -0.72
N ARG A 29 8.30 2.69 -0.47
CA ARG A 29 7.59 1.84 -1.40
C ARG A 29 6.14 2.32 -1.47
N ALA A 30 5.72 2.79 -2.65
CA ALA A 30 4.38 3.34 -2.87
C ALA A 30 4.05 4.45 -1.89
N GLY A 31 5.01 5.35 -1.66
CA GLY A 31 4.83 6.44 -0.71
C GLY A 31 4.83 6.04 0.76
N VAL A 32 5.23 4.82 1.14
CA VAL A 32 5.38 4.39 2.55
C VAL A 32 6.85 4.15 2.88
N ALA A 33 7.35 4.70 3.99
CA ALA A 33 8.73 4.47 4.43
C ALA A 33 9.00 2.98 4.69
N ARG A 34 10.11 2.46 4.16
CA ARG A 34 10.59 1.10 4.49
C ARG A 34 11.14 1.10 5.91
N ALA A 35 10.57 0.26 6.77
CA ALA A 35 11.11 0.06 8.11
C ALA A 35 12.36 -0.84 8.05
N ALA A 36 13.53 -0.22 7.82
CA ALA A 36 14.81 -0.90 7.90
C ALA A 36 15.24 -1.00 9.37
N PHE A 37 14.89 -2.11 10.03
CA PHE A 37 15.18 -2.31 11.43
C PHE A 37 16.67 -2.59 11.67
N GLN A 38 17.28 -1.80 12.54
CA GLN A 38 18.57 -2.08 13.14
C GLN A 38 18.36 -2.68 14.53
N ARG A 39 18.95 -3.85 14.82
CA ARG A 39 18.97 -4.41 16.17
C ARG A 39 19.95 -3.61 17.03
N LEU A 40 19.47 -3.09 18.14
CA LEU A 40 20.24 -2.30 19.12
C LEU A 40 20.59 -3.09 20.37
N TYR A 41 19.83 -4.14 20.69
CA TYR A 41 20.05 -4.99 21.85
C TYR A 41 19.83 -6.47 21.54
N SER A 42 20.69 -7.31 22.11
CA SER A 42 20.58 -8.76 22.15
C SER A 42 20.88 -9.23 23.58
N GLY A 43 19.90 -9.85 24.22
CA GLY A 43 19.97 -10.29 25.61
C GLY A 43 19.77 -11.79 25.76
N GLY A 44 19.71 -12.24 27.02
CA GLY A 44 19.47 -13.63 27.41
C GLY A 44 18.19 -13.80 28.24
N GLU A 45 17.35 -12.78 28.30
CA GLU A 45 16.10 -12.82 29.02
C GLU A 45 15.15 -13.87 28.44
N PRO A 46 14.49 -14.68 29.29
CA PRO A 46 13.57 -15.69 28.79
C PRO A 46 12.38 -15.05 28.08
N ALA A 47 11.98 -15.66 26.97
CA ALA A 47 10.79 -15.28 26.22
C ALA A 47 9.53 -15.38 27.10
N GLY A 48 8.62 -14.43 26.94
CA GLY A 48 7.40 -14.37 27.72
C GLY A 48 6.52 -13.18 27.34
N PRO A 49 5.37 -13.01 28.03
CA PRO A 49 4.50 -11.86 27.84
C PRO A 49 5.27 -10.57 28.07
N HIS A 50 5.18 -9.64 27.13
CA HIS A 50 5.87 -8.36 27.18
C HIS A 50 5.07 -7.27 26.46
N ALA A 51 5.38 -6.03 26.78
CA ALA A 51 4.78 -4.85 26.17
C ALA A 51 5.81 -3.73 26.09
N ALA A 52 5.62 -2.80 25.16
CA ALA A 52 6.44 -1.61 25.03
C ALA A 52 5.59 -0.41 24.61
N ALA A 53 6.00 0.78 25.03
CA ALA A 53 5.41 2.05 24.63
C ALA A 53 6.50 3.13 24.64
N LEU A 54 6.30 4.21 23.90
CA LEU A 54 7.19 5.37 23.91
C LEU A 54 6.50 6.51 24.66
N ALA A 55 7.14 7.03 25.70
CA ALA A 55 6.62 8.19 26.42
C ALA A 55 6.86 9.48 25.65
N GLY A 56 6.12 10.55 25.99
CA GLY A 56 6.21 11.84 25.31
C GLY A 56 7.57 12.55 25.44
N ASP A 57 8.42 12.14 26.38
CA ASP A 57 9.80 12.63 26.52
C ASP A 57 10.82 11.83 25.69
N GLY A 58 10.36 10.86 24.90
CA GLY A 58 11.20 9.98 24.07
C GLY A 58 11.71 8.72 24.78
N SER A 59 11.34 8.50 26.05
CA SER A 59 11.74 7.30 26.79
C SER A 59 11.09 6.05 26.22
N LEU A 60 11.88 4.99 26.00
CA LEU A 60 11.35 3.67 25.68
C LEU A 60 10.99 2.94 26.98
N LEU A 61 9.72 2.60 27.13
CA LEU A 61 9.18 1.88 28.27
C LEU A 61 8.95 0.43 27.85
N ARG A 62 9.37 -0.51 28.69
CA ARG A 62 9.25 -1.94 28.45
C ARG A 62 8.75 -2.64 29.71
N ALA A 63 7.90 -3.64 29.54
CA ALA A 63 7.45 -4.51 30.61
C ALA A 63 7.53 -5.96 30.16
N ARG A 64 7.85 -6.88 31.08
CA ARG A 64 7.86 -8.33 30.80
C ARG A 64 7.47 -9.15 32.03
N ILE A 65 6.92 -10.33 31.79
CA ILE A 65 6.61 -11.30 32.84
C ILE A 65 7.57 -12.48 32.73
N ALA A 66 8.25 -12.82 33.83
CA ALA A 66 9.12 -13.98 33.92
C ALA A 66 9.06 -14.58 35.34
N GLY A 67 8.92 -15.90 35.46
CA GLY A 67 8.88 -16.59 36.76
C GLY A 67 7.76 -16.10 37.70
N GLY A 68 6.61 -15.68 37.15
CA GLY A 68 5.49 -15.13 37.95
C GLY A 68 5.68 -13.69 38.44
N GLN A 69 6.72 -13.01 37.97
CA GLN A 69 7.07 -11.64 38.37
C GLN A 69 6.95 -10.69 37.16
N LEU A 70 6.29 -9.56 37.36
CA LEU A 70 6.31 -8.42 36.43
C LEU A 70 7.58 -7.61 36.64
N TYR A 71 8.31 -7.41 35.56
CA TYR A 71 9.47 -6.54 35.48
C TYR A 71 9.17 -5.33 34.59
N TYR A 72 9.78 -4.21 34.94
CA TYR A 72 9.67 -2.96 34.22
C TYR A 72 11.05 -2.35 33.94
N GLN A 73 11.15 -1.68 32.81
CA GLN A 73 12.32 -0.93 32.39
C GLN A 73 11.87 0.35 31.71
N ARG A 74 12.50 1.46 32.10
CA ARG A 74 12.44 2.74 31.39
C ARG A 74 13.84 3.08 30.89
N VAL A 75 13.96 3.36 29.61
CA VAL A 75 15.21 3.79 28.97
C VAL A 75 15.02 5.24 28.49
N PRO A 76 15.53 6.25 29.22
CA PRO A 76 15.24 7.66 28.94
C PRO A 76 15.80 8.16 27.62
N SER A 77 16.93 7.61 27.19
CA SER A 77 17.59 7.96 25.93
C SER A 77 17.88 6.67 25.16
N PRO A 78 16.84 6.07 24.54
CA PRO A 78 17.00 4.80 23.86
C PRO A 78 17.81 5.00 22.57
N GLY A 79 18.83 4.19 22.37
CA GLY A 79 19.75 4.27 21.24
C GLY A 79 20.86 3.23 21.32
N PRO A 80 21.81 3.22 20.36
CA PRO A 80 22.98 2.36 20.42
C PRO A 80 23.72 2.51 21.75
N GLY A 81 23.98 1.39 22.44
CA GLY A 81 24.68 1.38 23.73
C GLY A 81 23.82 1.70 24.97
N ALA A 82 22.51 1.97 24.81
CA ALA A 82 21.62 2.21 25.95
C ALA A 82 21.41 0.92 26.80
N PRO A 83 21.14 1.06 28.12
CA PRO A 83 21.10 -0.07 29.06
C PRO A 83 19.78 -0.87 28.98
N PHE A 84 19.63 -1.68 27.93
CA PHE A 84 18.42 -2.49 27.70
C PHE A 84 18.34 -3.79 28.52
N ALA A 85 19.37 -4.14 29.30
CA ALA A 85 19.42 -5.35 30.13
C ALA A 85 18.92 -5.17 31.58
N SER A 86 18.78 -3.93 32.05
CA SER A 86 18.47 -3.63 33.45
C SER A 86 16.96 -3.63 33.70
N TRP A 87 16.46 -4.61 34.44
CA TRP A 87 15.03 -4.78 34.74
C TRP A 87 14.74 -4.63 36.23
N THR A 88 13.69 -3.90 36.58
CA THR A 88 13.24 -3.71 37.98
C THR A 88 11.98 -4.53 38.25
N PRO A 89 11.95 -5.40 39.28
CA PRO A 89 10.73 -6.11 39.65
C PRO A 89 9.68 -5.13 40.21
N LEU A 90 8.42 -5.23 39.75
CA LEU A 90 7.31 -4.40 40.23
C LEU A 90 6.34 -5.13 41.15
N THR A 91 5.82 -6.28 40.71
CA THR A 91 4.77 -7.04 41.41
C THR A 91 4.61 -8.43 40.81
N SER A 92 3.97 -9.36 41.52
CA SER A 92 3.61 -10.66 40.95
C SER A 92 2.56 -10.49 39.83
N ALA A 93 2.76 -11.19 38.72
CA ALA A 93 1.87 -11.18 37.56
C ALA A 93 2.01 -12.46 36.75
N GLN A 94 1.04 -12.72 35.88
CA GLN A 94 0.97 -13.89 35.02
C GLN A 94 0.36 -13.54 33.66
N GLN A 95 0.36 -14.50 32.74
CA GLN A 95 -0.38 -14.55 31.46
C GLN A 95 -0.16 -13.39 30.46
N SER A 96 -0.43 -12.13 30.82
CA SER A 96 -0.39 -11.00 29.91
C SER A 96 -0.09 -9.66 30.60
N VAL A 97 0.52 -8.77 29.82
CA VAL A 97 0.84 -7.39 30.17
C VAL A 97 0.57 -6.51 28.95
N ALA A 98 0.05 -5.30 29.16
CA ALA A 98 -0.13 -4.28 28.13
C ALA A 98 0.37 -2.93 28.65
N LEU A 99 0.92 -2.12 27.75
CA LEU A 99 1.52 -0.83 28.08
C LEU A 99 1.09 0.19 27.02
N ALA A 100 0.62 1.34 27.46
CA ALA A 100 0.28 2.46 26.59
C ALA A 100 0.80 3.76 27.20
N ALA A 101 1.27 4.67 26.36
CA ALA A 101 1.78 5.96 26.77
C ALA A 101 1.27 7.07 25.85
N LEU A 102 0.94 8.22 26.42
CA LEU A 102 0.53 9.43 25.71
C LEU A 102 0.98 10.64 26.51
N GLY A 103 1.94 11.40 25.98
CA GLY A 103 2.57 12.48 26.74
C GLY A 103 3.26 11.95 27.99
N SER A 104 2.95 12.53 29.15
CA SER A 104 3.48 12.08 30.45
C SER A 104 2.69 10.92 31.07
N GLN A 105 1.48 10.64 30.57
CA GLN A 105 0.62 9.58 31.08
C GLN A 105 1.07 8.23 30.54
N VAL A 106 1.22 7.26 31.43
CA VAL A 106 1.51 5.86 31.09
C VAL A 106 0.60 4.96 31.90
N LEU A 107 -0.05 4.00 31.22
CA LEU A 107 -0.80 2.93 31.87
C LEU A 107 -0.14 1.58 31.63
N LEU A 108 0.06 0.83 32.70
CA LEU A 108 0.58 -0.53 32.72
C LEU A 108 -0.50 -1.47 33.23
N ALA A 109 -1.11 -2.24 32.34
CA ALA A 109 -2.11 -3.25 32.66
C ALA A 109 -1.46 -4.64 32.72
N TYR A 110 -1.85 -5.47 33.68
CA TYR A 110 -1.34 -6.83 33.82
C TYR A 110 -2.37 -7.75 34.48
N VAL A 111 -2.26 -9.06 34.21
CA VAL A 111 -3.01 -10.07 34.95
C VAL A 111 -2.24 -10.38 36.24
N ALA A 112 -2.83 -10.05 37.38
CA ALA A 112 -2.25 -10.28 38.70
C ALA A 112 -2.19 -11.77 39.04
N ALA A 113 -1.43 -12.13 40.08
CA ALA A 113 -1.24 -13.53 40.48
C ALA A 113 -2.54 -14.26 40.87
N ASP A 114 -3.55 -13.53 41.33
CA ASP A 114 -4.90 -14.06 41.63
C ASP A 114 -5.79 -14.21 40.38
N GLY A 115 -5.32 -13.75 39.22
CA GLY A 115 -6.03 -13.77 37.93
C GLY A 115 -6.82 -12.50 37.63
N SER A 116 -6.92 -11.54 38.55
CA SER A 116 -7.57 -10.25 38.31
C SER A 116 -6.77 -9.40 37.31
N VAL A 117 -7.43 -8.47 36.63
CA VAL A 117 -6.73 -7.48 35.78
C VAL A 117 -6.54 -6.20 36.57
N ALA A 118 -5.28 -5.81 36.77
CA ALA A 118 -4.90 -4.61 37.49
C ALA A 118 -4.17 -3.62 36.58
N VAL A 119 -4.32 -2.33 36.88
CA VAL A 119 -3.66 -1.24 36.16
C VAL A 119 -2.88 -0.38 37.14
N ARG A 120 -1.66 -0.01 36.75
CA ARG A 120 -0.87 1.04 37.40
C ARG A 120 -0.75 2.24 36.46
N GLU A 121 -0.78 3.43 37.03
CA GLU A 121 -0.68 4.68 36.29
C GLU A 121 0.59 5.45 36.70
N SER A 122 1.22 6.06 35.72
CA SER A 122 2.31 7.03 35.87
C SER A 122 1.90 8.33 35.17
N GLN A 123 2.31 9.45 35.76
CA GLN A 123 2.13 10.80 35.22
C GLN A 123 3.48 11.50 34.96
N ASP A 124 4.58 10.75 35.06
CA ASP A 124 5.97 11.21 34.98
C ASP A 124 6.76 10.41 33.93
N TYR A 125 6.12 10.14 32.78
CA TYR A 125 6.73 9.45 31.65
C TYR A 125 7.21 8.02 31.99
N GLY A 126 6.54 7.36 32.93
CA GLY A 126 6.89 6.01 33.39
C GLY A 126 8.03 5.96 34.40
N ALA A 127 8.48 7.10 34.97
CA ALA A 127 9.56 7.08 35.96
C ALA A 127 9.11 6.45 37.27
N SER A 128 7.87 6.68 37.70
CA SER A 128 7.26 6.04 38.85
C SER A 128 5.81 5.65 38.60
N PHE A 129 5.35 4.56 39.23
CA PHE A 129 3.96 4.11 39.13
C PHE A 129 3.26 4.23 40.48
N GLY A 130 2.00 4.70 40.43
CA GLY A 130 1.09 4.68 41.56
C GLY A 130 0.69 3.25 41.98
N ALA A 131 -0.20 3.20 42.97
CA ALA A 131 -0.80 1.95 43.44
C ALA A 131 -1.58 1.25 42.32
N ALA A 132 -1.66 -0.07 42.40
CA ALA A 132 -2.45 -0.86 41.46
C ALA A 132 -3.95 -0.66 41.72
N VAL A 133 -4.72 -0.48 40.65
CA VAL A 133 -6.18 -0.40 40.66
C VAL A 133 -6.72 -1.66 39.96
N ALA A 134 -7.56 -2.43 40.65
CA ALA A 134 -8.23 -3.58 40.05
C ALA A 134 -9.32 -3.09 39.09
N VAL A 135 -9.27 -3.54 37.84
CA VAL A 135 -10.23 -3.18 36.78
C VAL A 135 -11.23 -4.31 36.54
N LEU A 136 -10.76 -5.56 36.60
CA LEU A 136 -11.59 -6.74 36.39
C LEU A 136 -11.29 -7.81 37.45
N PRO A 137 -12.30 -8.56 37.92
CA PRO A 137 -12.10 -9.67 38.85
C PRO A 137 -11.43 -10.86 38.15
N SER A 138 -10.87 -11.79 38.94
CA SER A 138 -10.21 -12.99 38.42
C SER A 138 -11.10 -13.91 37.58
N ALA A 139 -12.40 -13.90 37.87
CA ALA A 139 -13.42 -14.63 37.10
C ALA A 139 -13.52 -14.18 35.63
N ALA A 140 -12.94 -13.03 35.25
CA ALA A 140 -12.88 -12.57 33.87
C ALA A 140 -12.04 -13.48 32.96
N GLY A 141 -11.09 -14.25 33.52
CA GLY A 141 -10.30 -15.23 32.78
C GLY A 141 -9.43 -14.63 31.67
N ALA A 142 -8.89 -13.42 31.89
CA ALA A 142 -8.11 -12.69 30.90
C ALA A 142 -6.78 -13.40 30.58
N ARG A 143 -6.56 -13.70 29.30
CA ARG A 143 -5.36 -14.33 28.75
C ARG A 143 -4.50 -13.39 27.91
N HIS A 144 -5.13 -12.39 27.29
CA HIS A 144 -4.46 -11.38 26.49
C HIS A 144 -5.04 -10.01 26.84
N LEU A 145 -4.16 -9.00 26.95
CA LEU A 145 -4.53 -7.62 27.22
C LEU A 145 -4.05 -6.74 26.08
N ALA A 146 -4.82 -5.69 25.78
CA ALA A 146 -4.41 -4.59 24.94
C ALA A 146 -4.92 -3.27 25.52
N LEU A 147 -4.18 -2.19 25.30
CA LEU A 147 -4.44 -0.91 25.96
C LEU A 147 -4.23 0.22 24.97
N ALA A 148 -5.15 1.18 24.96
CA ALA A 148 -5.02 2.39 24.17
C ALA A 148 -5.40 3.62 25.01
N LEU A 149 -4.72 4.73 24.77
CA LEU A 149 -4.94 6.01 25.45
C LEU A 149 -5.53 7.05 24.48
N LYS A 150 -6.45 7.85 25.01
CA LYS A 150 -7.06 9.01 24.35
C LYS A 150 -7.18 10.13 25.37
N GLY A 151 -6.15 10.97 25.49
CA GLY A 151 -6.16 12.22 26.27
C GLY A 151 -6.94 12.17 27.60
N GLY A 152 -6.44 11.43 28.60
CA GLY A 152 -7.10 11.26 29.91
C GLY A 152 -8.15 10.14 29.97
N GLU A 153 -8.63 9.65 28.83
CA GLU A 153 -9.41 8.42 28.69
C GLU A 153 -8.51 7.24 28.28
N ALA A 154 -9.00 6.04 28.54
CA ALA A 154 -8.33 4.81 28.13
C ALA A 154 -9.35 3.74 27.73
N LEU A 155 -8.92 2.80 26.91
CA LEU A 155 -9.62 1.55 26.68
C LEU A 155 -8.70 0.38 27.01
N LEU A 156 -9.14 -0.45 27.94
CA LEU A 156 -8.55 -1.74 28.21
C LEU A 156 -9.38 -2.79 27.49
N ALA A 157 -8.76 -3.48 26.54
CA ALA A 157 -9.33 -4.66 25.92
C ALA A 157 -8.69 -5.91 26.54
N TYR A 158 -9.49 -6.96 26.74
CA TYR A 158 -8.96 -8.26 27.10
C TYR A 158 -9.65 -9.37 26.33
N ALA A 159 -8.94 -10.49 26.20
CA ALA A 159 -9.48 -11.72 25.66
C ALA A 159 -9.46 -12.83 26.70
N SER A 160 -10.57 -13.54 26.83
CA SER A 160 -10.64 -14.88 27.42
C SER A 160 -10.26 -15.92 26.35
N PRO A 161 -10.40 -17.24 26.58
CA PRO A 161 -10.09 -18.24 25.54
C PRO A 161 -10.79 -18.00 24.20
N SER A 162 -12.01 -17.43 24.18
CA SER A 162 -12.84 -17.31 22.96
C SER A 162 -13.67 -16.02 22.86
N GLN A 163 -13.59 -15.12 23.85
CA GLN A 163 -14.35 -13.86 23.88
C GLN A 163 -13.44 -12.66 24.07
N VAL A 164 -13.73 -11.56 23.39
CA VAL A 164 -13.11 -10.24 23.63
C VAL A 164 -14.12 -9.34 24.32
N ALA A 165 -13.64 -8.56 25.28
CA ALA A 165 -14.41 -7.50 25.88
C ALA A 165 -13.52 -6.28 26.16
N VAL A 166 -14.16 -5.12 26.30
CA VAL A 166 -13.49 -3.86 26.58
C VAL A 166 -14.11 -3.17 27.78
N VAL A 167 -13.27 -2.43 28.50
CA VAL A 167 -13.67 -1.52 29.56
C VAL A 167 -13.07 -0.15 29.25
N ARG A 168 -13.90 0.89 29.25
CA ARG A 168 -13.45 2.27 29.09
C ARG A 168 -13.13 2.88 30.45
N ARG A 169 -12.11 3.72 30.47
CA ARG A 169 -11.88 4.66 31.56
C ARG A 169 -12.31 6.05 31.09
N THR A 170 -13.28 6.63 31.77
CA THR A 170 -13.76 7.99 31.53
C THR A 170 -13.85 8.74 32.87
N GLY A 171 -13.48 10.02 32.88
CA GLY A 171 -13.48 10.81 34.12
C GLY A 171 -12.66 10.19 35.27
N GLY A 172 -11.58 9.46 34.95
CA GLY A 172 -10.71 8.81 35.93
C GLY A 172 -11.15 7.43 36.42
N SER A 173 -12.38 7.00 36.14
CA SER A 173 -12.97 5.73 36.62
C SER A 173 -13.17 4.72 35.50
N TRP A 174 -12.97 3.44 35.80
CA TRP A 174 -13.27 2.34 34.88
C TRP A 174 -14.77 2.05 34.87
N GLY A 175 -15.36 2.02 33.68
CA GLY A 175 -16.79 1.83 33.45
C GLY A 175 -17.21 0.35 33.41
N SER A 176 -18.37 0.11 32.79
CA SER A 176 -18.89 -1.24 32.59
C SER A 176 -18.22 -1.96 31.42
N LEU A 177 -18.32 -3.29 31.46
CA LEU A 177 -17.82 -4.17 30.42
C LEU A 177 -18.72 -4.11 29.16
N SER A 178 -18.09 -3.99 27.99
CA SER A 178 -18.73 -4.19 26.69
C SER A 178 -18.10 -5.40 26.02
N ALA A 179 -18.85 -6.50 25.93
CA ALA A 179 -18.44 -7.68 25.18
C ALA A 179 -18.58 -7.42 23.68
N TRP A 180 -17.64 -7.94 22.89
CA TRP A 180 -17.81 -7.93 21.44
C TRP A 180 -18.95 -8.90 21.02
N PRO A 181 -19.57 -8.70 19.86
CA PRO A 181 -20.66 -9.57 19.39
C PRO A 181 -20.16 -10.79 18.61
N HIS A 182 -18.85 -11.01 18.52
CA HIS A 182 -18.24 -12.02 17.64
C HIS A 182 -17.92 -13.32 18.38
N SER A 183 -17.68 -14.39 17.64
CA SER A 183 -17.24 -15.67 18.18
C SER A 183 -16.05 -16.23 17.40
N LEU A 184 -15.02 -16.63 18.14
CA LEU A 184 -13.89 -17.40 17.64
C LEU A 184 -13.78 -18.68 18.47
N GLY A 185 -13.23 -19.75 17.88
CA GLY A 185 -12.94 -20.99 18.59
C GLY A 185 -11.81 -20.81 19.61
N SER A 186 -10.82 -19.98 19.28
CA SER A 186 -9.79 -19.54 20.21
C SER A 186 -9.27 -18.14 19.90
N ILE A 187 -8.71 -17.47 20.90
CA ILE A 187 -7.97 -16.22 20.78
C ILE A 187 -6.54 -16.47 21.25
N SER A 188 -5.57 -16.06 20.43
CA SER A 188 -4.13 -16.22 20.66
C SER A 188 -3.40 -14.89 20.84
N GLY A 189 -4.10 -13.77 20.73
CA GLY A 189 -3.49 -12.45 20.92
C GLY A 189 -4.43 -11.29 20.62
N LEU A 190 -4.08 -10.13 21.20
CA LEU A 190 -4.83 -8.89 21.11
C LEU A 190 -3.88 -7.69 21.07
N ALA A 191 -4.15 -6.72 20.20
CA ALA A 191 -3.49 -5.42 20.20
C ALA A 191 -4.53 -4.32 19.98
N CYS A 192 -4.24 -3.10 20.44
CA CYS A 192 -5.13 -1.97 20.31
C CYS A 192 -4.34 -0.67 20.10
N HIS A 193 -4.87 0.22 19.28
CA HIS A 193 -4.38 1.57 19.06
C HIS A 193 -5.58 2.53 18.97
N TYR A 194 -5.38 3.80 19.30
CA TYR A 194 -6.42 4.81 19.14
C TYR A 194 -6.05 5.77 18.00
N GLY A 195 -6.91 5.87 16.98
CA GLY A 195 -6.74 6.76 15.84
C GLY A 195 -8.05 7.36 15.35
N GLY A 196 -8.88 7.82 16.30
CA GLY A 196 -10.23 8.33 16.06
C GLY A 196 -11.29 7.40 16.63
N ASP A 197 -11.14 6.09 16.39
CA ASP A 197 -11.83 5.02 17.12
C ASP A 197 -10.79 4.15 17.86
N TYR A 198 -11.25 3.19 18.66
CA TYR A 198 -10.39 2.15 19.22
C TYR A 198 -10.26 1.02 18.21
N ASP A 199 -9.07 0.91 17.62
CA ASP A 199 -8.75 -0.04 16.57
C ASP A 199 -8.06 -1.26 17.16
N LEU A 200 -8.63 -2.44 16.98
CA LEU A 200 -8.14 -3.68 17.56
C LEU A 200 -7.67 -4.64 16.47
N LEU A 201 -6.61 -5.38 16.79
CA LEU A 201 -6.10 -6.50 16.02
C LEU A 201 -6.21 -7.77 16.87
N VAL A 202 -6.84 -8.80 16.31
CA VAL A 202 -7.10 -10.08 17.00
C VAL A 202 -6.47 -11.21 16.19
N THR A 203 -5.76 -12.11 16.87
CA THR A 203 -5.31 -13.38 16.29
C THR A 203 -5.98 -14.54 16.99
N GLY A 204 -6.21 -15.63 16.27
CA GLY A 204 -6.87 -16.80 16.85
C GLY A 204 -7.30 -17.80 15.80
N GLU A 205 -8.29 -18.61 16.16
CA GLU A 205 -8.84 -19.67 15.32
C GLU A 205 -10.35 -19.57 15.30
N GLU A 206 -10.96 -19.68 14.14
CA GLU A 206 -12.40 -19.86 14.00
C GLU A 206 -12.83 -21.23 14.55
N ALA A 207 -14.11 -21.40 14.90
CA ALA A 207 -14.65 -22.72 15.26
C ALA A 207 -14.49 -23.78 14.16
N SER A 208 -14.26 -23.35 12.91
CA SER A 208 -14.00 -24.20 11.74
C SER A 208 -12.57 -24.75 11.67
N GLY A 209 -11.67 -24.34 12.56
CA GLY A 209 -10.26 -24.72 12.55
C GLY A 209 -9.35 -23.81 11.72
N ARG A 210 -9.89 -22.73 11.15
CA ARG A 210 -9.11 -21.77 10.34
C ARG A 210 -8.47 -20.73 11.25
N ALA A 211 -7.13 -20.68 11.25
CA ALA A 211 -6.40 -19.64 11.94
C ALA A 211 -6.48 -18.32 11.16
N GLY A 212 -6.54 -17.19 11.87
CA GLY A 212 -6.61 -15.89 11.23
C GLY A 212 -6.07 -14.72 12.05
N VAL A 213 -5.95 -13.60 11.34
CA VAL A 213 -5.63 -12.28 11.84
C VAL A 213 -6.75 -11.35 11.36
N TRP A 214 -7.43 -10.68 12.29
CA TRP A 214 -8.58 -9.83 12.00
C TRP A 214 -8.44 -8.45 12.61
N THR A 215 -8.89 -7.44 11.88
CA THR A 215 -9.14 -6.11 12.45
C THR A 215 -10.59 -5.98 12.90
N VAL A 216 -10.82 -5.26 13.99
CA VAL A 216 -12.15 -4.86 14.46
C VAL A 216 -12.07 -3.50 15.14
N VAL A 217 -13.10 -2.68 14.99
CA VAL A 217 -13.17 -1.33 15.56
C VAL A 217 -14.20 -1.33 16.69
N PHE A 218 -13.84 -0.75 17.82
CA PHE A 218 -14.79 -0.33 18.84
C PHE A 218 -14.96 1.19 18.78
N GLY A 219 -16.14 1.60 18.32
CA GLY A 219 -16.37 2.97 17.87
C GLY A 219 -16.34 3.98 19.01
N ASP A 220 -15.70 5.10 18.75
CA ASP A 220 -15.71 6.32 19.56
C ASP A 220 -16.35 7.50 18.80
N GLY A 221 -16.93 7.23 17.63
CA GLY A 221 -17.70 8.18 16.83
C GLY A 221 -17.01 8.65 15.56
N TYR A 222 -15.90 8.02 15.14
CA TYR A 222 -15.22 8.39 13.90
C TYR A 222 -15.76 7.61 12.68
N ARG A 223 -15.29 6.37 12.46
CA ARG A 223 -15.77 5.46 11.40
C ARG A 223 -16.82 4.49 11.93
N GLN A 224 -16.81 4.22 13.23
CA GLN A 224 -17.77 3.38 13.92
C GLN A 224 -18.51 4.20 15.00
N ALA A 225 -19.82 4.00 15.09
CA ALA A 225 -20.64 4.73 16.08
C ALA A 225 -20.16 4.45 17.52
N SER A 226 -20.23 5.48 18.38
CA SER A 226 -19.71 5.38 19.74
C SER A 226 -20.34 4.23 20.53
N GLY A 227 -19.52 3.40 21.17
CA GLY A 227 -19.95 2.24 21.97
C GLY A 227 -20.38 1.02 21.18
N THR A 228 -20.15 0.98 19.86
CA THR A 228 -20.54 -0.14 19.00
C THR A 228 -19.33 -0.84 18.36
N TRP A 229 -19.51 -2.10 18.01
CA TRP A 229 -18.48 -2.93 17.39
C TRP A 229 -18.68 -3.02 15.88
N SER A 230 -17.59 -2.89 15.11
CA SER A 230 -17.60 -3.20 13.68
C SER A 230 -17.60 -4.72 13.43
N PRO A 231 -17.91 -5.19 12.20
CA PRO A 231 -17.61 -6.55 11.78
C PRO A 231 -16.12 -6.88 11.86
N LEU A 232 -15.78 -8.16 12.05
CA LEU A 232 -14.42 -8.66 11.86
C LEU A 232 -14.04 -8.59 10.38
N ARG A 233 -12.82 -8.10 10.09
CA ARG A 233 -12.29 -8.06 8.73
C ARG A 233 -10.95 -8.80 8.67
N GLU A 234 -10.86 -9.75 7.74
CA GLU A 234 -9.70 -10.62 7.57
C GLU A 234 -8.50 -9.85 7.01
N VAL A 235 -7.34 -9.95 7.67
CA VAL A 235 -6.03 -9.47 7.18
C VAL A 235 -5.24 -10.64 6.59
N GLN A 236 -5.25 -11.76 7.30
CA GLN A 236 -4.54 -12.99 6.96
C GLN A 236 -5.32 -14.20 7.48
N ARG A 237 -5.22 -15.32 6.76
CA ARG A 237 -5.85 -16.60 7.12
C ARG A 237 -4.95 -17.75 6.73
N ALA A 238 -5.01 -18.82 7.51
CA ALA A 238 -4.54 -20.15 7.14
C ALA A 238 -5.72 -21.13 7.18
N ASP A 239 -5.76 -22.05 6.21
CA ASP A 239 -6.85 -23.02 6.14
C ASP A 239 -6.70 -24.11 7.21
N ALA A 240 -7.83 -24.71 7.60
CA ALA A 240 -7.87 -25.73 8.63
C ALA A 240 -6.97 -26.92 8.28
N GLY A 241 -6.23 -27.45 9.25
CA GLY A 241 -5.30 -28.55 9.06
C GLY A 241 -3.98 -28.20 8.36
N SER A 242 -3.76 -26.93 7.99
CA SER A 242 -2.48 -26.48 7.40
C SER A 242 -1.30 -26.57 8.38
N GLY A 243 -1.55 -26.70 9.69
CA GLY A 243 -0.54 -26.63 10.74
C GLY A 243 0.01 -25.23 10.96
N VAL A 244 -0.59 -24.19 10.35
CA VAL A 244 -0.20 -22.79 10.51
C VAL A 244 -1.11 -22.09 11.51
N SER A 245 -0.51 -21.32 12.43
CA SER A 245 -1.22 -20.51 13.42
C SER A 245 -0.68 -19.08 13.47
N PHE A 246 -1.49 -18.16 13.98
CA PHE A 246 -1.11 -16.76 14.20
C PHE A 246 -1.24 -16.40 15.68
N ALA A 247 -0.33 -15.60 16.21
CA ALA A 247 -0.31 -15.18 17.61
C ALA A 247 0.40 -13.82 17.80
N ALA A 248 0.32 -13.28 19.01
CA ALA A 248 1.08 -12.11 19.46
C ALA A 248 1.04 -10.91 18.47
N PRO A 249 -0.16 -10.39 18.16
CA PRO A 249 -0.28 -9.20 17.33
C PRO A 249 0.25 -7.97 18.06
N CYS A 250 0.74 -7.00 17.29
CA CYS A 250 0.99 -5.65 17.76
C CYS A 250 0.54 -4.64 16.70
N LEU A 251 0.18 -3.43 17.13
CA LEU A 251 -0.38 -2.38 16.28
C LEU A 251 0.20 -1.02 16.69
N SER A 252 0.57 -0.21 15.71
CA SER A 252 1.07 1.15 15.93
C SER A 252 0.90 2.01 14.68
N ALA A 253 0.73 3.32 14.82
CA ALA A 253 0.61 4.25 13.69
C ALA A 253 1.64 5.41 13.72
N PRO A 254 2.96 5.14 13.55
CA PRO A 254 4.00 6.20 13.55
C PRO A 254 3.92 7.17 12.37
N ASP A 255 3.43 6.69 11.23
CA ASP A 255 3.27 7.41 9.96
C ASP A 255 1.93 7.03 9.32
N LEU A 256 1.64 5.74 9.29
CA LEU A 256 0.34 5.11 9.05
C LEU A 256 0.26 3.84 9.88
N TYR A 257 -0.91 3.18 9.89
CA TYR A 257 -1.06 1.92 10.63
C TYR A 257 -0.11 0.84 10.13
N ARG A 258 0.68 0.33 11.06
CA ARG A 258 1.59 -0.80 10.92
C ARG A 258 1.21 -1.85 11.93
N LEU A 259 1.26 -3.11 11.49
CA LEU A 259 1.01 -4.25 12.35
C LEU A 259 2.16 -5.25 12.27
N ALA A 260 2.27 -6.05 13.32
CA ALA A 260 2.97 -7.33 13.24
C ALA A 260 2.17 -8.42 13.93
N PHE A 261 2.49 -9.66 13.60
CA PHE A 261 2.03 -10.86 14.29
C PHE A 261 3.04 -11.98 14.06
N VAL A 262 3.01 -13.01 14.92
CA VAL A 262 3.79 -14.23 14.72
C VAL A 262 2.99 -15.20 13.88
N GLU A 263 3.60 -15.71 12.81
CA GLU A 263 3.15 -16.87 12.07
C GLU A 263 3.98 -18.07 12.51
N SER A 264 3.33 -19.16 12.90
CA SER A 264 3.99 -20.40 13.28
C SER A 264 3.52 -21.56 12.42
N TYR A 265 4.41 -22.50 12.14
CA TYR A 265 4.08 -23.78 11.51
C TYR A 265 4.51 -24.91 12.44
N SER A 266 3.65 -25.90 12.65
CA SER A 266 3.86 -27.02 13.56
C SER A 266 4.16 -28.35 12.86
N GLY A 267 4.27 -28.36 11.52
CA GLY A 267 4.54 -29.58 10.76
C GLY A 267 6.01 -29.99 10.77
N SER A 268 6.49 -30.55 9.66
CA SER A 268 7.79 -31.25 9.58
C SER A 268 9.02 -30.37 9.79
N GLN A 269 8.90 -29.06 9.59
CA GLN A 269 9.95 -28.06 9.79
C GLN A 269 9.37 -26.89 10.59
N PRO A 270 9.23 -27.03 11.91
CA PRO A 270 8.51 -26.04 12.70
C PRO A 270 9.25 -24.71 12.72
N TYR A 271 8.48 -23.62 12.67
CA TYR A 271 9.00 -22.26 12.80
C TYR A 271 8.02 -21.38 13.57
N ALA A 272 8.53 -20.27 14.10
CA ALA A 272 7.75 -19.15 14.61
C ALA A 272 8.44 -17.85 14.18
N ARG A 273 7.81 -17.09 13.28
CA ARG A 273 8.43 -15.92 12.63
C ARG A 273 7.53 -14.71 12.67
N LEU A 274 8.13 -13.54 12.81
CA LEU A 274 7.40 -12.29 12.74
C LEU A 274 7.00 -11.98 11.29
N GLN A 275 5.74 -11.56 11.11
CA GLN A 275 5.19 -11.00 9.89
C GLN A 275 4.89 -9.52 10.14
N LEU A 276 5.32 -8.65 9.23
CA LEU A 276 5.13 -7.20 9.30
C LEU A 276 4.25 -6.74 8.15
N SER A 277 3.24 -5.92 8.43
CA SER A 277 2.42 -5.29 7.40
C SER A 277 2.12 -3.84 7.74
N HIS A 278 1.55 -3.14 6.76
CA HIS A 278 1.09 -1.77 6.89
C HIS A 278 -0.12 -1.54 5.98
N LEU A 279 -0.97 -0.58 6.33
CA LEU A 279 -2.05 -0.14 5.45
C LEU A 279 -1.48 0.48 4.17
N ALA A 280 -2.22 0.37 3.08
CA ALA A 280 -1.97 1.23 1.92
C ALA A 280 -2.12 2.72 2.34
N PRO A 281 -1.36 3.64 1.73
CA PRO A 281 -1.50 5.08 1.98
C PRO A 281 -2.94 5.58 1.84
N ASP A 282 -3.31 6.56 2.66
CA ASP A 282 -4.61 7.26 2.65
C ASP A 282 -5.83 6.35 2.86
N ILE A 283 -5.62 5.19 3.47
CA ILE A 283 -6.67 4.26 3.84
C ILE A 283 -6.92 4.32 5.35
N ASP A 284 -8.19 4.41 5.73
CA ASP A 284 -8.62 4.30 7.12
C ASP A 284 -8.52 2.86 7.62
N PHE A 285 -8.22 2.66 8.91
CA PHE A 285 -8.15 1.33 9.52
C PHE A 285 -9.40 0.47 9.27
N ALA A 286 -10.58 1.10 9.31
CA ALA A 286 -11.87 0.44 9.10
C ALA A 286 -12.04 -0.15 7.68
N ASP A 287 -11.32 0.35 6.67
CA ASP A 287 -11.43 -0.14 5.29
C ASP A 287 -10.68 -1.46 5.08
N ASN A 288 -9.66 -1.73 5.90
CA ASN A 288 -8.91 -2.99 5.97
C ASN A 288 -8.15 -3.34 4.68
N TRP A 289 -7.48 -2.37 4.05
CA TRP A 289 -6.64 -2.59 2.87
C TRP A 289 -5.17 -2.66 3.23
N TRP A 290 -4.77 -3.82 3.74
CA TRP A 290 -3.41 -4.12 4.16
C TRP A 290 -2.54 -4.65 3.03
N ARG A 291 -1.28 -4.27 3.07
CA ARG A 291 -0.24 -4.91 2.28
C ARG A 291 -0.10 -6.39 2.64
N GLU A 292 0.36 -7.20 1.69
CA GLU A 292 0.78 -8.57 1.98
C GLU A 292 1.81 -8.57 3.13
N PRO A 293 1.53 -9.26 4.26
CA PRO A 293 2.46 -9.32 5.38
C PRO A 293 3.81 -9.88 4.94
N LEU A 294 4.90 -9.20 5.27
CA LEU A 294 6.25 -9.63 4.92
C LEU A 294 6.93 -10.31 6.10
N PRO A 295 7.62 -11.42 5.85
CA PRO A 295 8.38 -12.06 6.91
C PRO A 295 9.58 -11.20 7.32
N SER A 296 9.92 -11.27 8.61
CA SER A 296 11.19 -10.83 9.17
C SER A 296 12.04 -12.04 9.59
N ASP A 297 13.31 -11.79 9.86
CA ASP A 297 14.28 -12.66 10.52
C ASP A 297 14.14 -12.70 12.05
N ILE A 298 13.26 -11.86 12.63
CA ILE A 298 12.91 -11.92 14.05
C ILE A 298 12.05 -13.17 14.30
N THR A 299 12.52 -14.02 15.20
CA THR A 299 11.89 -15.30 15.56
C THR A 299 11.37 -15.30 16.99
N GLY A 300 10.48 -16.24 17.30
CA GLY A 300 9.95 -16.46 18.65
C GLY A 300 8.43 -16.41 18.74
N SER A 301 7.85 -17.19 19.66
CA SER A 301 6.41 -17.37 19.82
C SER A 301 5.68 -16.19 20.47
N TYR A 302 6.40 -15.33 21.20
CA TYR A 302 5.82 -14.17 21.88
C TYR A 302 5.87 -12.88 21.05
N GLY A 303 6.44 -12.92 19.85
CA GLY A 303 6.48 -11.79 18.92
C GLY A 303 7.28 -10.59 19.45
N VAL A 304 6.83 -9.40 19.07
CA VAL A 304 7.39 -8.12 19.48
C VAL A 304 6.28 -7.16 19.87
N ALA A 305 6.58 -6.20 20.73
CA ALA A 305 5.76 -5.01 20.95
C ALA A 305 6.26 -3.84 20.08
N MET A 306 5.33 -3.07 19.51
CA MET A 306 5.63 -1.84 18.77
C MET A 306 5.50 -0.62 19.68
N ALA A 307 6.51 0.24 19.63
CA ALA A 307 6.46 1.58 20.24
C ALA A 307 6.87 2.61 19.19
N SER A 308 6.26 3.79 19.19
CA SER A 308 6.49 4.76 18.13
C SER A 308 6.42 6.20 18.61
N ALA A 309 7.07 7.05 17.82
CA ALA A 309 6.85 8.50 17.74
C ALA A 309 6.80 8.87 16.25
N PRO A 310 6.39 10.11 15.90
CA PRO A 310 6.48 10.59 14.54
C PRO A 310 7.86 10.31 13.92
N GLY A 311 7.90 9.60 12.80
CA GLY A 311 9.13 9.30 12.07
C GLY A 311 10.03 8.20 12.66
N VAL A 312 9.65 7.50 13.73
CA VAL A 312 10.46 6.40 14.29
C VAL A 312 9.58 5.25 14.78
N LEU A 313 10.02 4.02 14.49
CA LEU A 313 9.37 2.80 14.95
C LEU A 313 10.36 1.91 15.71
N TRP A 314 9.95 1.49 16.90
CA TRP A 314 10.67 0.58 17.75
C TRP A 314 9.96 -0.76 17.80
N LEU A 315 10.74 -1.84 17.75
CA LEU A 315 10.29 -3.17 18.14
C LEU A 315 11.01 -3.57 19.43
N SER A 316 10.30 -4.21 20.34
CA SER A 316 10.87 -4.77 21.56
C SER A 316 10.36 -6.18 21.77
N SER A 317 11.27 -7.12 22.01
CA SER A 317 10.99 -8.39 22.68
C SER A 317 11.54 -8.35 24.10
N THR A 318 11.48 -9.47 24.81
CA THR A 318 12.12 -9.62 26.14
C THR A 318 13.65 -9.45 26.08
N ASP A 319 14.28 -9.95 25.03
CA ASP A 319 15.73 -10.08 24.81
C ASP A 319 16.25 -9.24 23.63
N GLY A 320 15.41 -8.40 23.04
CA GLY A 320 15.72 -7.70 21.79
C GLY A 320 15.08 -6.34 21.70
N VAL A 321 15.82 -5.39 21.13
CA VAL A 321 15.32 -4.06 20.79
C VAL A 321 15.80 -3.72 19.39
N TRP A 322 14.88 -3.25 18.55
CA TRP A 322 15.15 -2.79 17.20
C TRP A 322 14.59 -1.39 16.99
N ARG A 323 15.26 -0.60 16.15
CA ARG A 323 14.81 0.73 15.73
C ARG A 323 14.81 0.82 14.21
N ALA A 324 13.75 1.37 13.65
CA ALA A 324 13.69 1.79 12.26
C ALA A 324 13.41 3.29 12.20
N ASP A 325 14.15 3.97 11.34
CA ASP A 325 13.88 5.35 10.98
C ASP A 325 12.86 5.39 9.84
N LEU A 326 11.79 6.17 10.01
CA LEU A 326 10.71 6.33 9.02
C LEU A 326 10.75 7.69 8.32
N SER A 327 11.71 8.56 8.64
CA SER A 327 11.93 9.82 7.93
C SER A 327 12.35 9.62 6.46
N ALA A 328 12.74 8.39 6.08
CA ALA A 328 13.04 7.94 4.71
C ALA A 328 13.81 8.98 3.89
N ALA A 329 15.11 9.13 4.20
CA ALA A 329 16.00 10.08 3.54
C ALA A 329 15.80 10.10 2.01
N VAL A 330 15.63 11.32 1.49
CA VAL A 330 15.48 11.61 0.07
C VAL A 330 16.84 12.04 -0.47
N LEU A 331 17.32 11.35 -1.49
CA LEU A 331 18.51 11.72 -2.24
C LEU A 331 18.07 12.40 -3.54
N ASP A 332 18.39 13.68 -3.66
CA ASP A 332 18.23 14.42 -4.90
C ASP A 332 19.39 14.09 -5.85
N VAL A 333 19.06 13.57 -7.03
CA VAL A 333 20.02 13.23 -8.09
C VAL A 333 19.77 14.05 -9.36
N SER A 334 18.96 15.10 -9.29
CA SER A 334 18.56 15.94 -10.43
C SER A 334 19.76 16.46 -11.22
N GLY A 335 20.77 16.99 -10.51
CA GLY A 335 22.01 17.49 -11.13
C GLY A 335 22.93 16.41 -11.69
N SER A 336 22.71 15.14 -11.35
CA SER A 336 23.53 14.01 -11.80
C SER A 336 22.95 13.30 -13.02
N VAL A 337 21.71 13.62 -13.46
CA VAL A 337 21.05 12.93 -14.57
C VAL A 337 21.71 13.26 -15.90
N LEU A 338 22.30 12.23 -16.53
CA LEU A 338 22.82 12.29 -17.90
C LEU A 338 21.76 11.93 -18.94
N ALA A 339 20.97 10.90 -18.64
CA ALA A 339 19.92 10.43 -19.52
C ALA A 339 18.76 9.81 -18.75
N LEU A 340 17.56 9.97 -19.28
CA LEU A 340 16.32 9.37 -18.77
C LEU A 340 15.53 8.82 -19.96
N GLU A 341 15.08 7.58 -19.83
CA GLU A 341 14.08 6.97 -20.70
C GLU A 341 12.95 6.45 -19.81
N MET A 342 11.76 7.04 -19.95
CA MET A 342 10.58 6.69 -19.18
C MET A 342 9.46 6.29 -20.13
N GLU A 343 8.90 5.10 -19.94
CA GLU A 343 7.80 4.56 -20.74
C GLU A 343 6.55 4.35 -19.87
N GLU A 344 5.42 4.85 -20.37
CA GLU A 344 4.08 4.62 -19.82
C GLU A 344 3.23 3.95 -20.90
N VAL A 345 2.74 2.75 -20.60
CA VAL A 345 1.91 1.93 -21.48
C VAL A 345 0.87 1.18 -20.67
N PRO A 346 -0.26 0.75 -21.27
CA PRO A 346 -1.19 -0.14 -20.61
C PRO A 346 -0.48 -1.37 -20.06
N TRP A 347 -0.79 -1.73 -18.81
CA TRP A 347 -0.24 -2.91 -18.12
C TRP A 347 1.28 -2.93 -17.90
N GLY A 348 1.96 -1.79 -18.04
CA GLY A 348 3.41 -1.74 -17.92
C GLY A 348 3.93 -0.35 -17.65
N GLY A 349 5.24 -0.23 -17.73
CA GLY A 349 5.94 1.03 -17.55
C GLY A 349 7.32 0.77 -16.96
N ARG A 350 8.30 1.50 -17.48
CA ARG A 350 9.71 1.29 -17.17
C ARG A 350 10.40 2.64 -17.10
N LEU A 351 11.41 2.71 -16.26
CA LEU A 351 12.30 3.84 -16.17
C LEU A 351 13.74 3.34 -16.25
N ARG A 352 14.55 3.97 -17.09
CA ARG A 352 15.99 3.82 -17.14
C ARG A 352 16.63 5.20 -16.91
N LEU A 353 17.51 5.28 -15.92
CA LEU A 353 18.30 6.49 -15.64
C LEU A 353 19.78 6.19 -15.83
N GLN A 354 20.51 7.17 -16.36
CA GLN A 354 21.97 7.21 -16.33
C GLN A 354 22.40 8.43 -15.51
N LEU A 355 23.21 8.20 -14.48
CA LEU A 355 23.71 9.23 -13.58
C LEU A 355 25.24 9.30 -13.66
N VAL A 356 25.80 10.50 -13.49
CA VAL A 356 27.18 10.65 -13.00
C VAL A 356 27.19 10.28 -11.52
N ASP A 357 28.13 9.44 -11.10
CA ASP A 357 28.29 9.03 -9.70
C ASP A 357 29.64 9.51 -9.16
N ASP A 358 29.64 10.64 -8.43
CA ASP A 358 30.84 11.22 -7.81
C ASP A 358 31.28 10.48 -6.52
N ALA A 359 31.01 9.17 -6.43
CA ALA A 359 31.24 8.28 -5.29
C ALA A 359 30.43 8.60 -4.01
N ALA A 360 29.74 9.75 -3.95
CA ALA A 360 28.87 10.12 -2.83
C ALA A 360 27.48 9.47 -2.86
N LEU A 361 27.02 8.97 -4.03
CA LEU A 361 25.65 8.46 -4.21
C LEU A 361 25.46 7.01 -3.72
N SER A 362 26.55 6.26 -3.56
CA SER A 362 26.55 4.79 -3.40
C SER A 362 26.96 4.31 -2.00
N GLY A 363 26.65 5.10 -0.96
CA GLY A 363 26.83 4.66 0.43
C GLY A 363 25.98 3.42 0.76
N PRO A 364 26.45 2.53 1.66
CA PRO A 364 25.81 1.23 1.94
C PRO A 364 24.37 1.31 2.47
N ASN A 365 23.95 2.47 2.97
CA ASN A 365 22.60 2.73 3.48
C ASN A 365 21.82 3.78 2.66
N GLY A 366 22.32 4.14 1.48
CA GLY A 366 21.69 5.14 0.60
C GLY A 366 20.43 4.61 -0.12
N PRO A 367 19.62 5.49 -0.72
CA PRO A 367 18.49 5.11 -1.55
C PRO A 367 18.87 4.54 -2.93
N LEU A 368 20.16 4.55 -3.31
CA LEU A 368 20.64 3.98 -4.57
C LEU A 368 20.76 2.44 -4.51
N GLN A 369 19.66 1.75 -4.20
CA GLN A 369 19.61 0.30 -4.12
C GLN A 369 18.25 -0.26 -4.59
N PRO A 370 18.19 -1.53 -5.03
CA PRO A 370 16.94 -2.16 -5.40
C PRO A 370 15.85 -2.02 -4.32
N GLY A 371 14.63 -1.77 -4.78
CA GLY A 371 13.46 -1.51 -3.95
C GLY A 371 13.25 -0.06 -3.54
N ALA A 372 14.19 0.85 -3.82
CA ALA A 372 13.99 2.28 -3.61
C ALA A 372 13.00 2.87 -4.62
N GLU A 373 12.23 3.86 -4.17
CA GLU A 373 11.29 4.61 -4.99
C GLU A 373 12.03 5.72 -5.74
N VAL A 374 11.74 5.84 -7.04
CA VAL A 374 12.23 6.88 -7.93
C VAL A 374 11.07 7.81 -8.26
N ALA A 375 11.28 9.07 -7.94
CA ALA A 375 10.38 10.18 -8.16
C ALA A 375 10.94 11.05 -9.28
N VAL A 376 10.23 11.14 -10.41
CA VAL A 376 10.59 12.01 -11.53
C VAL A 376 9.54 13.11 -11.66
N SER A 377 9.96 14.36 -11.75
CA SER A 377 9.13 15.49 -12.18
C SER A 377 9.67 16.05 -13.50
N LEU A 378 8.78 16.21 -14.48
CA LEU A 378 9.10 16.74 -15.80
C LEU A 378 8.86 18.25 -15.82
N GLY A 379 9.80 19.04 -16.31
CA GLY A 379 9.76 20.50 -16.17
C GLY A 379 10.60 21.28 -17.15
N TYR A 380 10.55 22.61 -16.99
CA TYR A 380 11.36 23.58 -17.72
C TYR A 380 11.83 24.70 -16.79
N LEU A 381 12.92 25.37 -17.16
CA LEU A 381 13.26 26.66 -16.56
C LEU A 381 12.28 27.73 -17.05
N THR A 382 11.71 28.47 -16.12
CA THR A 382 10.73 29.53 -16.39
C THR A 382 11.20 30.86 -15.81
N ALA A 383 10.47 31.94 -16.10
CA ALA A 383 10.73 33.25 -15.49
C ALA A 383 10.58 33.23 -13.96
N ASP A 384 9.75 32.33 -13.41
CA ASP A 384 9.54 32.14 -11.97
C ASP A 384 10.54 31.16 -11.35
N GLY A 385 11.56 30.75 -12.11
CA GLY A 385 12.51 29.71 -11.73
C GLY A 385 12.18 28.33 -12.31
N PRO A 386 12.87 27.26 -11.87
CA PRO A 386 12.61 25.90 -12.32
C PRO A 386 11.23 25.43 -11.84
N LEU A 387 10.37 25.01 -12.76
CA LEU A 387 9.06 24.43 -12.46
C LEU A 387 8.95 23.04 -13.07
N ALA A 388 8.35 22.10 -12.33
CA ALA A 388 8.16 20.72 -12.79
C ALA A 388 6.82 20.14 -12.32
N SER A 389 6.37 19.07 -12.99
CA SER A 389 5.14 18.34 -12.70
C SER A 389 5.44 16.84 -12.48
N PRO A 390 4.93 16.23 -11.38
CA PRO A 390 5.33 14.89 -10.94
C PRO A 390 4.74 13.78 -11.81
N ALA A 391 5.59 12.94 -12.38
CA ALA A 391 5.22 11.76 -13.16
C ALA A 391 4.91 10.53 -12.26
N PRO A 392 4.39 9.42 -12.82
CA PRO A 392 4.21 8.18 -12.06
C PRO A 392 5.51 7.70 -11.42
N ARG A 393 5.42 7.18 -10.19
CA ARG A 393 6.58 6.67 -9.45
C ARG A 393 7.02 5.31 -10.00
N HIS A 394 8.31 5.05 -9.85
CA HIS A 394 8.95 3.81 -10.25
C HIS A 394 9.75 3.22 -9.08
N TRP A 395 10.07 1.93 -9.13
CA TRP A 395 10.87 1.25 -8.09
C TRP A 395 12.07 0.55 -8.69
N LEU A 396 13.25 0.81 -8.14
CA LEU A 396 14.51 0.26 -8.62
C LEU A 396 14.48 -1.27 -8.57
N THR A 397 14.78 -1.90 -9.70
CA THR A 397 14.99 -3.36 -9.80
C THR A 397 16.46 -3.70 -9.95
N ALA A 398 17.25 -2.80 -10.55
CA ALA A 398 18.68 -2.97 -10.69
C ALA A 398 19.42 -1.62 -10.58
N VAL A 399 20.61 -1.69 -10.00
CA VAL A 399 21.57 -0.59 -9.92
C VAL A 399 22.89 -1.15 -10.41
N GLU A 400 23.39 -0.62 -11.52
CA GLU A 400 24.68 -0.98 -12.08
C GLU A 400 25.62 0.22 -11.96
N VAL A 401 26.76 0.05 -11.31
CA VAL A 401 27.79 1.09 -11.21
C VAL A 401 29.01 0.66 -12.01
N ARG A 402 29.41 1.49 -12.97
CA ARG A 402 30.60 1.28 -13.80
C ARG A 402 31.61 2.37 -13.51
N SER A 403 32.88 1.98 -13.37
CA SER A 403 34.01 2.90 -13.25
C SER A 403 34.95 2.64 -14.43
N GLU A 404 35.04 3.58 -15.36
CA GLU A 404 35.81 3.46 -16.59
C GLU A 404 36.45 4.80 -16.95
N GLY A 405 37.74 4.79 -17.34
CA GLY A 405 38.44 6.01 -17.77
C GLY A 405 38.47 7.13 -16.70
N GLY A 406 38.47 6.79 -15.42
CA GLY A 406 38.44 7.75 -14.31
C GLY A 406 37.07 8.39 -14.05
N ARG A 407 36.02 7.94 -14.75
CA ARG A 407 34.63 8.36 -14.53
C ARG A 407 33.83 7.22 -13.95
N ARG A 408 32.90 7.55 -13.05
CA ARG A 408 31.99 6.59 -12.45
C ARG A 408 30.55 6.96 -12.82
N MET A 409 29.80 5.97 -13.29
CA MET A 409 28.46 6.12 -13.82
C MET A 409 27.54 5.08 -13.17
N ALA A 410 26.32 5.50 -12.82
CA ALA A 410 25.28 4.59 -12.34
C ALA A 410 24.18 4.47 -13.41
N THR A 411 23.83 3.24 -13.77
CA THR A 411 22.65 2.92 -14.57
C THR A 411 21.59 2.30 -13.66
N LEU A 412 20.42 2.93 -13.63
CA LEU A 412 19.30 2.49 -12.80
C LEU A 412 18.20 1.96 -13.69
N GLU A 413 17.70 0.77 -13.37
CA GLU A 413 16.50 0.21 -14.00
C GLU A 413 15.40 0.12 -12.96
N ALA A 414 14.20 0.56 -13.33
CA ALA A 414 13.06 0.60 -12.46
C ALA A 414 11.76 0.23 -13.18
N VAL A 415 10.81 -0.29 -12.41
CA VAL A 415 9.48 -0.69 -12.88
C VAL A 415 8.40 0.21 -12.28
N SER A 416 7.30 0.40 -13.00
CA SER A 416 6.12 1.10 -12.48
C SER A 416 5.35 0.26 -11.45
N ALA A 417 4.22 0.77 -10.96
CA ALA A 417 3.37 0.07 -9.99
C ALA A 417 2.85 -1.28 -10.54
N TRP A 418 2.71 -1.41 -11.86
CA TRP A 418 2.42 -2.67 -12.54
C TRP A 418 3.47 -3.74 -12.28
N GLY A 419 4.75 -3.35 -12.20
CA GLY A 419 5.85 -4.25 -11.85
C GLY A 419 5.78 -4.72 -10.41
N LEU A 420 5.41 -3.85 -9.46
CA LEU A 420 5.19 -4.24 -8.06
C LEU A 420 4.02 -5.22 -7.91
N LEU A 421 2.91 -4.94 -8.60
CA LEU A 421 1.74 -5.83 -8.64
C LEU A 421 2.07 -7.17 -9.33
N GLY A 422 2.88 -7.12 -10.39
CA GLY A 422 3.39 -8.29 -11.11
C GLY A 422 4.42 -9.10 -10.33
N ALA A 423 5.07 -8.53 -9.32
CA ALA A 423 5.99 -9.23 -8.42
C ALA A 423 5.28 -9.89 -7.23
N TRP A 424 4.14 -9.35 -6.79
CA TRP A 424 3.33 -10.00 -5.76
C TRP A 424 2.76 -11.33 -6.27
N ARG A 425 2.72 -12.32 -5.38
CA ARG A 425 2.20 -13.66 -5.61
C ARG A 425 1.27 -14.01 -4.45
N ALA A 426 0.06 -14.47 -4.77
CA ALA A 426 -0.89 -14.88 -3.75
C ALA A 426 -0.34 -16.07 -2.97
N ARG A 427 -0.24 -15.96 -1.64
CA ARG A 427 0.28 -17.03 -0.77
C ARG A 427 -0.72 -18.16 -0.53
N ARG A 428 -1.99 -17.87 -0.77
CA ARG A 428 -3.12 -18.78 -0.62
C ARG A 428 -4.19 -18.40 -1.64
N GLN A 429 -5.26 -19.18 -1.65
CA GLN A 429 -6.42 -18.83 -2.43
C GLN A 429 -7.16 -17.66 -1.77
N PHE A 430 -7.52 -16.67 -2.59
CA PHE A 430 -8.54 -15.67 -2.27
C PHE A 430 -9.75 -15.97 -3.14
N ALA A 431 -10.93 -16.07 -2.54
CA ALA A 431 -12.15 -16.37 -3.25
C ALA A 431 -13.26 -15.43 -2.74
N TRP A 432 -13.98 -14.84 -3.68
CA TRP A 432 -15.17 -14.04 -3.44
C TRP A 432 -16.34 -14.71 -4.12
N ALA A 433 -17.43 -14.90 -3.39
CA ALA A 433 -18.66 -15.45 -3.96
C ALA A 433 -19.37 -14.39 -4.82
N ALA A 434 -20.19 -14.85 -5.78
CA ALA A 434 -21.07 -13.95 -6.53
C ALA A 434 -21.97 -13.18 -5.56
N GLY A 435 -22.09 -11.86 -5.77
CA GLY A 435 -22.83 -10.95 -4.88
C GLY A 435 -22.04 -10.41 -3.68
N GLU A 436 -20.88 -10.96 -3.33
CA GLU A 436 -20.13 -10.58 -2.13
C GLU A 436 -19.43 -9.21 -2.27
N ARG A 437 -18.56 -9.08 -3.27
CA ARG A 437 -17.76 -7.87 -3.52
C ARG A 437 -17.88 -7.43 -4.96
N ASN A 438 -17.92 -6.11 -5.17
CA ASN A 438 -17.91 -5.55 -6.52
C ASN A 438 -16.48 -5.51 -7.08
N VAL A 439 -16.38 -5.30 -8.40
CA VAL A 439 -15.10 -5.24 -9.11
C VAL A 439 -14.15 -4.21 -8.49
N PHE A 440 -14.65 -3.00 -8.17
CA PHE A 440 -13.85 -1.96 -7.51
C PHE A 440 -13.24 -2.43 -6.18
N ALA A 441 -14.03 -3.04 -5.29
CA ALA A 441 -13.55 -3.51 -4.00
C ALA A 441 -12.50 -4.63 -4.12
N ILE A 442 -12.65 -5.53 -5.11
CA ILE A 442 -11.65 -6.57 -5.36
C ILE A 442 -10.37 -5.93 -5.94
N LEU A 443 -10.48 -4.93 -6.82
CA LEU A 443 -9.32 -4.18 -7.31
C LEU A 443 -8.58 -3.47 -6.16
N SER A 444 -9.31 -2.78 -5.26
CA SER A 444 -8.72 -2.14 -4.08
C SER A 444 -7.94 -3.14 -3.24
N PHE A 445 -8.51 -4.33 -2.99
CA PHE A 445 -7.82 -5.40 -2.27
C PHE A 445 -6.53 -5.82 -2.97
N LEU A 446 -6.56 -6.09 -4.29
CA LEU A 446 -5.40 -6.56 -5.03
C LEU A 446 -4.25 -5.54 -5.08
N TRP A 447 -4.57 -4.27 -5.31
CA TRP A 447 -3.57 -3.19 -5.30
C TRP A 447 -2.98 -2.96 -3.90
N ALA A 448 -3.83 -3.06 -2.86
CA ALA A 448 -3.38 -2.97 -1.48
C ALA A 448 -2.37 -4.07 -1.12
N ARG A 449 -2.55 -5.32 -1.59
CA ARG A 449 -1.56 -6.39 -1.35
C ARG A 449 -0.18 -6.07 -1.92
N ALA A 450 -0.11 -5.30 -3.02
CA ALA A 450 1.14 -4.79 -3.58
C ALA A 450 1.69 -3.54 -2.85
N GLY A 451 0.89 -2.95 -1.96
CA GLY A 451 1.18 -1.74 -1.20
C GLY A 451 0.80 -0.45 -1.94
N ILE A 452 0.08 -0.55 -3.06
CA ILE A 452 -0.26 0.60 -3.92
C ILE A 452 -1.65 1.12 -3.53
N PRO A 453 -1.81 2.42 -3.24
CA PRO A 453 -3.13 3.01 -3.04
C PRO A 453 -3.93 3.02 -4.35
N PHE A 454 -5.22 2.70 -4.27
CA PHE A 454 -6.11 2.58 -5.42
C PHE A 454 -7.38 3.41 -5.22
N THR A 455 -7.69 4.25 -6.20
CA THR A 455 -8.89 5.10 -6.21
C THR A 455 -9.37 5.33 -7.64
N THR A 456 -10.30 6.26 -7.87
CA THR A 456 -10.88 6.54 -9.19
C THR A 456 -10.61 7.97 -9.65
N VAL A 457 -10.54 8.16 -10.96
CA VAL A 457 -10.73 9.45 -11.65
C VAL A 457 -12.11 9.47 -12.28
N SER A 458 -12.48 8.36 -12.91
CA SER A 458 -13.83 8.07 -13.38
C SER A 458 -14.06 6.56 -13.30
N TYR A 459 -15.30 6.13 -13.34
CA TYR A 459 -15.63 4.71 -13.28
C TYR A 459 -16.89 4.41 -14.09
N SER A 460 -17.01 3.17 -14.55
CA SER A 460 -18.25 2.65 -15.13
C SER A 460 -19.18 2.15 -14.05
N GLN A 461 -20.49 2.13 -14.33
CA GLN A 461 -21.47 1.53 -13.42
C GLN A 461 -21.14 0.05 -13.16
N ALA A 462 -20.66 -0.68 -14.19
CA ALA A 462 -20.25 -2.06 -14.05
C ALA A 462 -19.13 -2.24 -12.99
N ALA A 463 -18.18 -1.31 -12.86
CA ALA A 463 -17.13 -1.41 -11.85
C ALA A 463 -17.65 -1.43 -10.40
N VAL A 464 -18.79 -0.78 -10.14
CA VAL A 464 -19.38 -0.66 -8.80
C VAL A 464 -20.59 -1.57 -8.58
N ASP A 465 -21.28 -1.97 -9.64
CA ASP A 465 -22.47 -2.82 -9.57
C ASP A 465 -22.16 -4.31 -9.77
N LEU A 466 -21.21 -4.65 -10.66
CA LEU A 466 -20.88 -6.04 -10.96
C LEU A 466 -20.18 -6.67 -9.76
N ARG A 467 -20.78 -7.75 -9.22
CA ARG A 467 -20.29 -8.52 -8.08
C ARG A 467 -19.99 -9.97 -8.48
N PRO A 468 -18.88 -10.19 -9.20
CA PRO A 468 -18.60 -11.49 -9.80
C PRO A 468 -18.13 -12.48 -8.75
N ALA A 469 -18.37 -13.78 -9.00
CA ALA A 469 -17.54 -14.79 -8.35
C ALA A 469 -16.11 -14.65 -8.89
N PHE A 470 -15.12 -14.51 -8.01
CA PHE A 470 -13.74 -14.30 -8.42
C PHE A 470 -12.78 -15.04 -7.50
N THR A 471 -11.77 -15.67 -8.10
CA THR A 471 -10.75 -16.42 -7.35
C THR A 471 -9.37 -16.02 -7.83
N VAL A 472 -8.45 -15.81 -6.88
CA VAL A 472 -7.01 -15.71 -7.12
C VAL A 472 -6.35 -16.96 -6.56
N GLN A 473 -5.67 -17.71 -7.41
CA GLN A 473 -5.06 -18.98 -7.03
C GLN A 473 -3.72 -18.75 -6.30
N PRO A 474 -3.30 -19.67 -5.41
CA PRO A 474 -1.95 -19.65 -4.86
C PRO A 474 -0.90 -19.57 -5.98
N GLY A 475 0.11 -18.74 -5.81
CA GLY A 475 1.17 -18.50 -6.80
C GLY A 475 0.76 -17.64 -8.00
N GLN A 476 -0.52 -17.27 -8.15
CA GLN A 476 -0.94 -16.33 -9.18
C GLN A 476 -0.41 -14.92 -8.89
N SER A 477 -0.01 -14.19 -9.94
CA SER A 477 0.41 -12.79 -9.79
C SER A 477 -0.78 -11.85 -9.61
N GLY A 478 -0.56 -10.72 -8.93
CA GLY A 478 -1.56 -9.66 -8.85
C GLY A 478 -1.91 -9.10 -10.23
N LEU A 479 -0.92 -9.00 -11.11
CA LEU A 479 -1.11 -8.48 -12.47
C LEU A 479 -2.06 -9.37 -13.27
N GLU A 480 -1.91 -10.69 -13.21
CA GLU A 480 -2.83 -11.63 -13.86
C GLU A 480 -4.24 -11.54 -13.27
N ALA A 481 -4.36 -11.41 -11.94
CA ALA A 481 -5.66 -11.24 -11.30
C ALA A 481 -6.35 -9.95 -11.74
N VAL A 482 -5.64 -8.80 -11.69
CA VAL A 482 -6.18 -7.51 -12.13
C VAL A 482 -6.54 -7.52 -13.61
N ARG A 483 -5.75 -8.18 -14.48
CA ARG A 483 -6.09 -8.35 -15.91
C ARG A 483 -7.41 -9.08 -16.10
N ARG A 484 -7.60 -10.22 -15.43
CA ARG A 484 -8.86 -10.98 -15.51
C ARG A 484 -10.05 -10.19 -14.97
N LEU A 485 -9.84 -9.43 -13.90
CA LEU A 485 -10.90 -8.66 -13.26
C LEU A 485 -11.30 -7.44 -14.08
N LEU A 486 -10.34 -6.65 -14.57
CA LEU A 486 -10.62 -5.56 -15.51
C LEU A 486 -11.14 -6.09 -16.85
N ALA A 487 -10.83 -7.33 -17.23
CA ALA A 487 -11.49 -7.94 -18.38
C ALA A 487 -13.02 -8.03 -18.21
N MET A 488 -13.58 -7.86 -17.00
CA MET A 488 -15.02 -7.87 -16.70
C MET A 488 -15.69 -6.48 -16.69
N VAL A 489 -14.93 -5.37 -16.81
CA VAL A 489 -15.48 -4.00 -16.87
C VAL A 489 -14.81 -3.11 -17.93
N PRO A 490 -15.48 -2.05 -18.45
CA PRO A 490 -14.92 -1.14 -19.46
C PRO A 490 -13.78 -0.26 -18.99
N ASP A 491 -13.51 -0.29 -17.70
CA ASP A 491 -12.50 0.52 -17.06
C ASP A 491 -11.08 0.08 -17.40
N VAL A 492 -10.19 1.05 -17.35
CA VAL A 492 -8.74 0.90 -17.44
C VAL A 492 -8.11 1.47 -16.19
N VAL A 493 -6.83 1.19 -15.98
CA VAL A 493 -6.06 1.80 -14.90
C VAL A 493 -4.94 2.65 -15.49
N LEU A 494 -4.87 3.89 -15.05
CA LEU A 494 -3.71 4.75 -15.23
C LEU A 494 -2.94 4.86 -13.91
N LEU A 495 -1.64 5.14 -14.01
CA LEU A 495 -0.80 5.41 -12.84
C LEU A 495 -0.61 6.92 -12.73
N SER A 496 -0.66 7.45 -11.51
CA SER A 496 -0.34 8.86 -11.25
C SER A 496 0.34 8.98 -9.90
N GLN A 497 1.55 9.52 -9.88
CA GLN A 497 2.43 9.51 -8.71
C GLN A 497 2.48 8.10 -8.06
N ASN A 498 2.01 7.95 -6.83
CA ASN A 498 1.97 6.69 -6.09
C ASN A 498 0.67 5.90 -6.26
N TYR A 499 -0.33 6.42 -6.97
CA TYR A 499 -1.65 5.80 -7.10
C TYR A 499 -1.81 4.99 -8.37
N ALA A 500 -2.59 3.92 -8.25
CA ALA A 500 -3.32 3.34 -9.35
C ALA A 500 -4.73 3.94 -9.38
N LEU A 501 -5.13 4.48 -10.53
CA LEU A 501 -6.41 5.18 -10.70
C LEU A 501 -7.27 4.45 -11.71
N LEU A 502 -8.50 4.10 -11.32
CA LEU A 502 -9.51 3.62 -12.25
C LEU A 502 -9.99 4.78 -13.13
N LYS A 503 -10.13 4.52 -14.43
CA LYS A 503 -10.72 5.43 -15.41
C LYS A 503 -11.64 4.65 -16.32
N HIS A 504 -12.80 5.21 -16.62
CA HIS A 504 -13.68 4.74 -17.68
C HIS A 504 -13.52 5.65 -18.91
N PRO A 505 -12.79 5.23 -19.95
CA PRO A 505 -12.58 6.04 -21.15
C PRO A 505 -13.85 6.09 -22.00
N LEU A 506 -14.33 7.30 -22.30
CA LEU A 506 -15.49 7.52 -23.17
C LEU A 506 -15.03 8.14 -24.49
N ASP A 507 -15.62 7.68 -25.59
CA ASP A 507 -15.43 8.25 -26.93
C ASP A 507 -15.96 9.68 -27.07
N THR A 508 -16.78 10.13 -26.12
CA THR A 508 -17.31 11.49 -26.04
C THR A 508 -16.43 12.44 -25.22
N GLU A 509 -15.33 11.97 -24.62
CA GLU A 509 -14.41 12.83 -23.89
C GLU A 509 -13.88 13.96 -24.79
N THR A 510 -13.91 15.18 -24.26
CA THR A 510 -13.42 16.36 -24.95
C THR A 510 -11.89 16.37 -24.94
N PRO A 511 -11.25 16.87 -26.01
CA PRO A 511 -9.81 17.09 -26.00
C PRO A 511 -9.40 18.04 -24.88
N VAL A 512 -8.38 17.65 -24.10
CA VAL A 512 -7.81 18.44 -23.00
C VAL A 512 -6.55 19.21 -23.42
N TYR A 513 -6.00 18.91 -24.59
CA TYR A 513 -4.80 19.57 -25.11
C TYR A 513 -4.75 19.52 -26.65
N THR A 514 -3.98 20.43 -27.27
CA THR A 514 -3.82 20.51 -28.73
C THR A 514 -2.34 20.54 -29.12
N TYR A 515 -1.97 19.70 -30.09
CA TYR A 515 -0.64 19.63 -30.72
C TYR A 515 -0.69 20.06 -32.19
N GLY A 516 0.44 20.58 -32.70
CA GLY A 516 0.63 20.95 -34.10
C GLY A 516 0.66 22.46 -34.38
N ASN A 517 0.19 23.27 -33.43
CA ASN A 517 0.26 24.73 -33.49
C ASN A 517 1.29 25.23 -32.45
N ASP A 518 0.81 25.77 -31.31
CA ASP A 518 1.65 26.32 -30.24
C ASP A 518 2.59 25.29 -29.62
N HIS A 519 2.19 24.02 -29.60
CA HIS A 519 3.04 22.92 -29.20
C HIS A 519 3.37 22.09 -30.45
N PRO A 520 4.56 22.25 -31.06
CA PRO A 520 4.85 21.72 -32.38
C PRO A 520 4.99 20.20 -32.39
N VAL A 521 4.60 19.60 -33.52
CA VAL A 521 4.93 18.20 -33.84
C VAL A 521 6.27 18.18 -34.56
N LEU A 522 7.26 17.50 -33.97
CA LEU A 522 8.64 17.42 -34.47
C LEU A 522 8.81 16.28 -35.49
N ALA A 523 8.07 15.20 -35.31
CA ALA A 523 8.01 14.07 -36.22
C ALA A 523 6.70 13.33 -36.02
N ALA A 524 6.19 12.69 -37.07
CA ALA A 524 4.98 11.89 -36.97
C ALA A 524 5.06 10.64 -37.84
N VAL A 525 4.43 9.57 -37.40
CA VAL A 525 4.31 8.29 -38.12
C VAL A 525 2.86 7.85 -38.06
N ALA A 526 2.29 7.46 -39.21
CA ALA A 526 1.00 6.78 -39.27
C ALA A 526 1.22 5.29 -39.55
N ARG A 527 0.50 4.44 -38.82
CA ARG A 527 0.45 3.00 -39.00
C ARG A 527 -0.99 2.59 -39.27
N ARG A 528 -1.19 1.81 -40.34
CA ARG A 528 -2.47 1.17 -40.63
C ARG A 528 -2.33 -0.31 -40.35
N SER A 529 -3.04 -0.79 -39.35
CA SER A 529 -3.08 -2.22 -39.01
C SER A 529 -4.50 -2.57 -38.57
N PRO A 530 -5.07 -3.67 -39.08
CA PRO A 530 -6.39 -4.10 -38.63
C PRO A 530 -6.31 -4.55 -37.16
N PRO A 531 -7.39 -4.40 -36.38
CA PRO A 531 -7.46 -4.96 -35.04
C PRO A 531 -7.31 -6.49 -35.08
N VAL A 532 -6.99 -7.06 -33.90
CA VAL A 532 -6.95 -8.51 -33.72
C VAL A 532 -8.33 -9.16 -33.93
N ALA A 533 -9.41 -8.41 -33.69
CA ALA A 533 -10.79 -8.79 -33.99
C ALA A 533 -11.60 -7.54 -34.39
N ASN A 534 -12.62 -7.72 -35.23
CA ASN A 534 -13.52 -6.65 -35.70
C ASN A 534 -15.01 -7.04 -35.66
N ARG A 535 -15.32 -8.29 -35.26
CA ARG A 535 -16.64 -8.71 -34.81
C ARG A 535 -16.51 -9.29 -33.41
N VAL A 536 -17.32 -8.82 -32.49
CA VAL A 536 -17.41 -9.32 -31.12
C VAL A 536 -18.76 -10.00 -30.95
N GLN A 537 -18.74 -11.23 -30.44
CA GLN A 537 -19.92 -11.95 -29.97
C GLN A 537 -19.84 -12.14 -28.47
N VAL A 538 -20.89 -11.77 -27.76
CA VAL A 538 -21.00 -11.98 -26.32
C VAL A 538 -22.08 -13.01 -26.05
N TYR A 539 -21.71 -14.07 -25.34
CA TYR A 539 -22.60 -15.11 -24.85
C TYR A 539 -22.68 -15.05 -23.33
N GLY A 540 -23.89 -14.84 -22.81
CA GLY A 540 -24.19 -14.84 -21.38
C GLY A 540 -25.13 -15.99 -20.98
N GLN A 541 -25.83 -15.82 -19.86
CA GLN A 541 -26.85 -16.76 -19.37
C GLN A 541 -28.13 -16.64 -20.23
N GLY A 542 -28.14 -17.26 -21.40
CA GLY A 542 -29.25 -17.15 -22.36
C GLY A 542 -29.35 -15.79 -23.05
N ALA A 543 -28.35 -14.92 -22.86
CA ALA A 543 -28.22 -13.63 -23.52
C ALA A 543 -27.17 -13.71 -24.63
N PHE A 544 -27.43 -13.02 -25.74
CA PHE A 544 -26.52 -12.92 -26.88
C PHE A 544 -26.58 -11.52 -27.47
N ALA A 545 -25.43 -10.97 -27.83
CA ALA A 545 -25.33 -9.75 -28.61
C ALA A 545 -24.03 -9.72 -29.41
N GLU A 546 -24.02 -8.84 -30.41
CA GLU A 546 -22.86 -8.63 -31.27
C GLU A 546 -22.51 -7.15 -31.40
N ALA A 547 -21.23 -6.88 -31.61
CA ALA A 547 -20.74 -5.58 -31.99
C ALA A 547 -19.75 -5.71 -33.15
N PHE A 548 -19.72 -4.71 -34.02
CA PHE A 548 -18.93 -4.71 -35.24
C PHE A 548 -18.10 -3.44 -35.36
N LEU A 549 -16.87 -3.60 -35.85
CA LEU A 549 -16.03 -2.54 -36.36
C LEU A 549 -16.15 -2.57 -37.89
N TRP A 550 -17.30 -2.10 -38.42
CA TRP A 550 -17.67 -2.25 -39.83
C TRP A 550 -16.58 -1.79 -40.81
N GLU A 551 -15.97 -0.62 -40.57
CA GLU A 551 -14.87 -0.14 -41.43
C GLU A 551 -13.69 -1.13 -41.51
N ASP A 552 -13.37 -1.83 -40.42
CA ASP A 552 -12.29 -2.81 -40.39
C ASP A 552 -12.71 -4.14 -41.02
N VAL A 553 -13.99 -4.51 -40.91
CA VAL A 553 -14.56 -5.67 -41.62
C VAL A 553 -14.48 -5.45 -43.12
N ASP A 554 -14.90 -4.28 -43.61
CA ASP A 554 -14.86 -3.92 -45.03
C ASP A 554 -13.44 -3.91 -45.58
N ARG A 555 -12.45 -3.47 -44.78
CA ARG A 555 -11.04 -3.36 -45.21
C ARG A 555 -10.25 -4.66 -45.13
N SER A 556 -10.55 -5.54 -44.16
CA SER A 556 -9.68 -6.67 -43.82
C SER A 556 -10.37 -8.02 -43.66
N GLY A 557 -11.67 -8.07 -43.96
CA GLY A 557 -12.51 -9.25 -43.74
C GLY A 557 -12.86 -9.45 -42.27
N GLU A 558 -13.72 -10.42 -41.99
CA GLU A 558 -14.16 -10.74 -40.63
C GLU A 558 -13.02 -11.35 -39.80
N ARG A 559 -12.93 -10.90 -38.54
CA ARG A 559 -12.07 -11.42 -37.49
C ARG A 559 -12.87 -11.50 -36.20
N LEU A 560 -13.25 -12.71 -35.83
CA LEU A 560 -14.19 -12.96 -34.72
C LEU A 560 -13.48 -13.04 -33.37
N LEU A 561 -14.03 -12.33 -32.38
CA LEU A 561 -13.79 -12.54 -30.95
C LEU A 561 -15.07 -13.02 -30.29
N GLN A 562 -15.02 -14.17 -29.61
CA GLN A 562 -16.14 -14.67 -28.81
C GLN A 562 -15.81 -14.50 -27.32
N VAL A 563 -16.71 -13.83 -26.60
CA VAL A 563 -16.62 -13.59 -25.16
C VAL A 563 -17.74 -14.36 -24.49
N HIS A 564 -17.37 -15.26 -23.59
CA HIS A 564 -18.32 -15.99 -22.75
C HIS A 564 -18.29 -15.35 -21.37
N ASP A 565 -19.38 -14.71 -20.95
CA ASP A 565 -19.47 -14.02 -19.67
C ASP A 565 -20.74 -14.41 -18.94
N LEU A 566 -20.60 -15.30 -17.96
CA LEU A 566 -21.71 -15.78 -17.14
C LEU A 566 -22.28 -14.69 -16.21
N ASN A 567 -21.67 -13.51 -16.12
CA ASN A 567 -22.26 -12.39 -15.38
C ASN A 567 -23.30 -11.61 -16.20
N VAL A 568 -23.40 -11.88 -17.50
CA VAL A 568 -24.36 -11.25 -18.40
C VAL A 568 -25.65 -12.07 -18.41
N ALA A 569 -26.74 -11.50 -17.89
CA ALA A 569 -28.03 -12.18 -17.75
C ALA A 569 -29.15 -11.60 -18.62
N SER A 570 -28.91 -10.48 -19.32
CA SER A 570 -29.90 -9.85 -20.20
C SER A 570 -29.32 -9.44 -21.55
N ALA A 571 -30.19 -9.27 -22.55
CA ALA A 571 -29.79 -8.81 -23.88
C ALA A 571 -29.15 -7.41 -23.85
N ALA A 572 -29.63 -6.52 -22.97
CA ALA A 572 -29.04 -5.18 -22.80
C ALA A 572 -27.60 -5.27 -22.24
N GLN A 573 -27.39 -6.08 -21.21
CA GLN A 573 -26.04 -6.32 -20.67
C GLN A 573 -25.11 -6.95 -21.70
N ALA A 574 -25.61 -7.87 -22.55
CA ALA A 574 -24.83 -8.47 -23.61
C ALA A 574 -24.42 -7.42 -24.67
N ALA A 575 -25.35 -6.54 -25.05
CA ALA A 575 -25.08 -5.46 -26.00
C ALA A 575 -24.04 -4.47 -25.45
N ASP A 576 -24.20 -4.03 -24.19
CA ASP A 576 -23.24 -3.15 -23.53
C ASP A 576 -21.85 -3.79 -23.47
N ARG A 577 -21.79 -5.09 -23.13
CA ARG A 577 -20.53 -5.84 -23.10
C ARG A 577 -19.89 -5.96 -24.47
N ALA A 578 -20.67 -6.20 -25.53
CA ALA A 578 -20.15 -6.32 -26.89
C ALA A 578 -19.56 -4.98 -27.36
N LEU A 579 -20.25 -3.87 -27.09
CA LEU A 579 -19.80 -2.52 -27.43
C LEU A 579 -18.51 -2.15 -26.69
N TRP A 580 -18.41 -2.47 -25.41
CA TRP A 580 -17.18 -2.20 -24.68
C TRP A 580 -16.02 -3.06 -25.20
N GLU A 581 -16.18 -4.36 -25.45
CA GLU A 581 -15.08 -5.16 -26.00
C GLU A 581 -14.62 -4.64 -27.38
N ALA A 582 -15.56 -4.20 -28.22
CA ALA A 582 -15.23 -3.49 -29.46
C ALA A 582 -14.43 -2.20 -29.20
N ARG A 583 -14.77 -1.44 -28.15
CA ARG A 583 -13.99 -0.25 -27.72
C ARG A 583 -12.62 -0.63 -27.18
N ARG A 584 -12.49 -1.72 -26.42
CA ARG A 584 -11.19 -2.22 -25.93
C ARG A 584 -10.25 -2.59 -27.07
N LEU A 585 -10.78 -3.21 -28.13
CA LEU A 585 -10.02 -3.50 -29.34
C LEU A 585 -9.48 -2.21 -29.97
N ARG A 586 -10.29 -1.14 -30.05
CA ARG A 586 -9.83 0.19 -30.51
C ARG A 586 -8.77 0.79 -29.59
N LEU A 587 -8.94 0.70 -28.27
CA LEU A 587 -7.97 1.21 -27.29
C LEU A 587 -6.64 0.44 -27.27
N SER A 588 -6.58 -0.73 -27.91
CA SER A 588 -5.34 -1.50 -28.05
C SER A 588 -4.53 -1.12 -29.30
N LEU A 589 -5.12 -0.35 -30.22
CA LEU A 589 -4.53 0.01 -31.50
C LEU A 589 -3.89 1.40 -31.45
N VAL A 590 -2.56 1.43 -31.56
CA VAL A 590 -1.82 2.66 -31.85
C VAL A 590 -1.76 2.84 -33.36
N SER A 591 -2.54 3.80 -33.87
CA SER A 591 -2.62 4.15 -35.29
C SER A 591 -1.64 5.25 -35.68
N GLU A 592 -1.32 6.17 -34.78
CA GLU A 592 -0.36 7.23 -35.04
C GLU A 592 0.66 7.34 -33.91
N GLU A 593 1.82 7.87 -34.21
CA GLU A 593 2.83 8.23 -33.24
C GLU A 593 3.33 9.63 -33.56
N VAL A 594 3.32 10.54 -32.60
CA VAL A 594 3.86 11.89 -32.74
C VAL A 594 5.01 12.09 -31.76
N THR A 595 6.05 12.77 -32.22
CA THR A 595 7.15 13.25 -31.37
C THR A 595 6.97 14.74 -31.17
N VAL A 596 6.96 15.18 -29.93
CA VAL A 596 6.71 16.56 -29.50
C VAL A 596 7.76 16.96 -28.44
N PRO A 597 8.01 18.26 -28.21
CA PRO A 597 8.64 18.68 -26.97
C PRO A 597 7.95 18.05 -25.75
N THR A 598 8.66 17.86 -24.63
CA THR A 598 8.05 17.20 -23.47
C THR A 598 6.87 18.02 -22.96
N ASN A 599 5.68 17.42 -22.91
CA ASN A 599 4.53 17.96 -22.24
C ASN A 599 4.50 17.48 -20.79
N CYS A 600 4.68 18.41 -19.86
CA CYS A 600 4.84 18.13 -18.43
C CYS A 600 3.57 17.60 -17.77
N ALA A 601 2.41 17.75 -18.42
CA ALA A 601 1.12 17.34 -17.84
C ALA A 601 0.41 16.23 -18.60
N GLN A 602 0.92 15.80 -19.75
CA GLN A 602 0.33 14.70 -20.53
C GLN A 602 0.21 13.43 -19.68
N GLU A 603 -0.96 12.78 -19.73
CA GLU A 603 -1.22 11.51 -19.07
C GLU A 603 -1.74 10.47 -20.07
N LEU A 604 -1.57 9.19 -19.70
CA LEU A 604 -2.15 8.07 -20.44
C LEU A 604 -3.68 8.18 -20.46
N TYR A 605 -4.27 7.86 -21.61
CA TYR A 605 -5.70 7.97 -21.91
C TYR A 605 -6.27 9.39 -21.97
N ASP A 606 -5.47 10.45 -21.95
CA ASP A 606 -5.98 11.77 -22.30
C ASP A 606 -6.45 11.82 -23.76
N VAL A 607 -7.52 12.57 -24.02
CA VAL A 607 -7.95 12.90 -25.38
C VAL A 607 -7.29 14.23 -25.79
N VAL A 608 -6.67 14.26 -26.96
CA VAL A 608 -5.96 15.43 -27.49
C VAL A 608 -6.38 15.69 -28.93
N THR A 609 -6.17 16.91 -29.38
CA THR A 609 -6.32 17.32 -30.76
C THR A 609 -4.94 17.37 -31.42
N VAL A 610 -4.78 16.77 -32.60
CA VAL A 610 -3.50 16.76 -33.31
C VAL A 610 -3.67 17.29 -34.73
N THR A 611 -2.87 18.28 -35.07
CA THR A 611 -2.75 18.80 -36.43
C THR A 611 -1.37 18.45 -36.98
N GLU A 612 -1.33 17.61 -38.01
CA GLU A 612 -0.14 17.27 -38.77
C GLU A 612 -0.58 17.00 -40.23
N PRO A 613 -0.58 18.04 -41.08
CA PRO A 613 -1.05 17.93 -42.45
C PRO A 613 -0.31 16.87 -43.27
N SER A 614 0.97 16.58 -42.97
CA SER A 614 1.74 15.57 -43.72
C SER A 614 1.18 14.15 -43.58
N LEU A 615 0.40 13.90 -42.52
CA LEU A 615 -0.31 12.63 -42.29
C LEU A 615 -1.83 12.74 -42.51
N GLY A 616 -2.31 13.88 -43.01
CA GLY A 616 -3.74 14.16 -43.16
C GLY A 616 -4.48 14.38 -41.85
N LEU A 617 -3.76 14.71 -40.76
CA LEU A 617 -4.37 15.02 -39.47
C LEU A 617 -4.69 16.52 -39.41
N THR A 618 -5.98 16.86 -39.38
CA THR A 618 -6.45 18.24 -39.25
C THR A 618 -7.34 18.36 -38.03
N ALA A 619 -6.81 18.94 -36.94
CA ALA A 619 -7.48 18.96 -35.64
C ALA A 619 -8.06 17.58 -35.24
N ALA A 620 -7.31 16.52 -35.52
CA ALA A 620 -7.76 15.15 -35.36
C ALA A 620 -7.84 14.80 -33.88
N ARG A 621 -9.04 14.44 -33.41
CA ARG A 621 -9.24 13.95 -32.04
C ARG A 621 -8.63 12.56 -31.87
N ARG A 622 -7.71 12.42 -30.92
CA ARG A 622 -6.97 11.18 -30.64
C ARG A 622 -6.84 10.94 -29.15
N ARG A 623 -6.71 9.68 -28.75
CA ARG A 623 -6.40 9.30 -27.37
C ARG A 623 -4.96 8.88 -27.24
N VAL A 624 -4.31 9.30 -26.17
CA VAL A 624 -2.94 8.90 -25.84
C VAL A 624 -2.94 7.50 -25.25
N LEU A 625 -2.29 6.56 -25.93
CA LEU A 625 -2.21 5.14 -25.57
C LEU A 625 -0.80 4.69 -25.17
N SER A 626 0.21 5.53 -25.40
CA SER A 626 1.53 5.35 -24.82
C SER A 626 2.27 6.69 -24.75
N ILE A 627 3.16 6.82 -23.77
CA ILE A 627 4.05 7.97 -23.61
C ILE A 627 5.46 7.43 -23.43
N ARG A 628 6.40 7.89 -24.25
CA ARG A 628 7.83 7.68 -24.03
C ARG A 628 8.51 9.02 -23.91
N THR A 629 9.05 9.30 -22.73
CA THR A 629 9.80 10.51 -22.44
C THR A 629 11.29 10.19 -22.49
N SER A 630 12.03 10.92 -23.33
CA SER A 630 13.47 10.77 -23.48
C SER A 630 14.16 12.09 -23.14
N TYR A 631 15.18 12.01 -22.28
CA TYR A 631 16.10 13.09 -21.98
C TYR A 631 17.54 12.60 -22.14
N ASP A 632 18.39 13.40 -22.77
CA ASP A 632 19.84 13.18 -22.81
C ASP A 632 20.56 14.52 -22.84
N ALA A 633 21.19 14.87 -21.72
CA ALA A 633 21.88 16.14 -21.54
C ALA A 633 23.02 16.33 -22.56
N ARG A 634 23.68 15.24 -22.95
CA ARG A 634 24.83 15.24 -23.86
C ARG A 634 24.41 15.51 -25.30
N ARG A 635 23.15 15.21 -25.64
CA ARG A 635 22.57 15.38 -26.97
C ARG A 635 21.63 16.59 -27.07
N GLY A 636 21.41 17.31 -25.96
CA GLY A 636 20.39 18.36 -25.90
C GLY A 636 18.98 17.83 -26.17
N LEU A 637 18.70 16.58 -25.78
CA LEU A 637 17.43 15.92 -26.08
C LEU A 637 16.47 16.09 -24.90
N TYR A 638 15.27 16.60 -25.17
CA TYR A 638 14.13 16.49 -24.26
C TYR A 638 12.82 16.47 -25.03
N ARG A 639 12.22 15.29 -25.15
CA ARG A 639 11.03 15.09 -26.00
C ARG A 639 10.15 13.96 -25.50
N GLN A 640 8.90 14.00 -25.92
CA GLN A 640 7.95 12.91 -25.78
C GLN A 640 7.58 12.32 -27.12
N ARG A 641 7.39 11.01 -27.13
CA ARG A 641 6.79 10.26 -28.21
C ARG A 641 5.47 9.70 -27.71
N LEU A 642 4.38 10.14 -28.31
CA LEU A 642 3.01 9.80 -27.94
C LEU A 642 2.45 8.80 -28.95
N GLY A 643 2.09 7.61 -28.49
CA GLY A 643 1.28 6.69 -29.26
C GLY A 643 -0.18 7.11 -29.18
N LEU A 644 -0.82 7.25 -30.32
CA LEU A 644 -2.17 7.77 -30.48
C LEU A 644 -3.08 6.72 -31.11
N GLY A 645 -4.32 6.67 -30.64
CA GLY A 645 -5.38 5.85 -31.20
C GLY A 645 -6.71 6.59 -31.28
N ALA A 646 -7.74 5.85 -31.69
CA ALA A 646 -9.10 6.37 -31.69
C ALA A 646 -9.54 6.83 -30.28
N PRO A 647 -10.30 7.94 -30.18
CA PRO A 647 -10.81 8.45 -28.92
C PRO A 647 -11.79 7.49 -28.24
#